data_AF-A0A8C0BGW0-F1
#
_entry.id   AF-A0A8C0BGW0-F1
#
_cell.length_a   1.000
_cell.length_b   1.000
_cell.length_c   1.000
_cell.angle_alpha   90.00
_cell.angle_beta   90.00
_cell.angle_gamma   90.00
#
_symmetry.space_group_name_H-M   'P 1'
#
loop_
_entity.id
_entity.type
_entity.pdbx_description
1 polymer ?
#
loop_
_entity_poly.entity_id
_entity_poly.type
_entity_poly.pdbx_seq_one_letter_code
_entity_poly.pdbx_strand_id
1 'polypeptide(L)'
;NNSMHIFCYHVHPREVIEVLEQFLQEGRISALMWEVCQQQAQAGSPELQEALLNKIVCLPDHVSNKLQGKNPAVFFPQNYFPLLGGAVIQVLQKISDSLRGGLDCSISFVSHVLGKVCVHGRQKEILSVLVPRLTDLTKSDCIWQRICWRLVECVPDRWMEAVVLGFVADVLSRLLGNLVVKNKKAQFVVTQKVLLLQYCHTTAVLQNLLGYLSLDSLRRALLIKVLQELLETWGSSSAVKHSPPEQQQYISKAILICLSHLKEPEIESCRQELLTSMMEGVKCHLDSNLPQIRRLGMIVAESISSKINTDGPVLKFQYEEDEEARELKSLLSDGVMTMLCAGSFTFVWIAGERKNIYSPWTNSCLYFFYSDDDLIPYDMSEDKELKIKAPVYIRDCIEVLTGSEDVDKWEATVKTLESLVRKNPAATREVSVELAKILLHLEEKTCIEGFVELRQRAQVAVLTTDPIPVSPSLLSFFHLRHRQKFKQLKSLATQELSYPKSHRKTKHSGAQNPCIQLLPGSDSSKDWRRIVDERIKSKTRRFSQAELASSPNEFNSVVGHFFFPLIQHFDRPLTTFDLLGEDHFVLGRLVHTLAILMYLAVNTVAVTAMGKALLEFVWALRFHTDSYVRQGLLSCISSMLLSVPTERLLQDMTEELLETQSWLGDVVEKDPDGDCRRLALQNLLLMENLKKKLKTVPS
;
A
#
# COMPACT_ATOMS: atom_id res chain seq x y z
N ASN A 1 41.23 32.60 15.99
CA ASN A 1 41.30 33.42 17.23
C ASN A 1 41.16 34.88 16.82
N ASN A 2 40.09 35.53 17.31
CA ASN A 2 39.72 36.95 17.19
C ASN A 2 39.56 37.56 15.79
N SER A 3 38.36 37.40 15.21
CA SER A 3 37.54 38.45 14.55
C SER A 3 36.51 37.87 13.54
N MET A 4 35.54 37.10 14.04
CA MET A 4 34.38 36.69 13.21
C MET A 4 33.09 36.56 14.05
N HIS A 5 32.83 37.58 14.86
CA HIS A 5 31.55 37.77 15.57
C HIS A 5 30.86 39.04 15.06
N ILE A 6 30.65 39.15 13.74
CA ILE A 6 29.76 40.16 13.14
C ILE A 6 29.06 39.50 11.94
N PHE A 7 27.74 39.63 11.87
CA PHE A 7 26.79 39.09 10.88
C PHE A 7 26.07 37.77 11.21
N CYS A 8 25.40 37.73 12.36
CA CYS A 8 24.05 37.13 12.39
C CYS A 8 23.04 38.24 12.06
N TYR A 9 22.88 38.58 10.77
CA TYR A 9 21.65 39.24 10.36
C TYR A 9 20.52 38.24 10.58
N HIS A 10 19.59 38.56 11.47
CA HIS A 10 18.26 37.97 11.45
C HIS A 10 17.57 38.43 10.16
N VAL A 11 17.89 37.78 9.04
CA VAL A 11 17.18 38.02 7.77
C VAL A 11 15.72 37.66 8.02
N HIS A 12 14.83 38.64 7.85
CA HIS A 12 13.41 38.37 8.04
C HIS A 12 12.97 37.30 7.03
N PRO A 13 12.13 36.32 7.41
CA PRO A 13 11.70 35.26 6.50
C PRO A 13 11.16 35.79 5.16
N ARG A 14 10.50 36.96 5.18
CA ARG A 14 9.96 37.64 4.00
C ARG A 14 11.03 38.07 3.00
N GLU A 15 12.16 38.62 3.47
CA GLU A 15 13.27 39.04 2.61
C GLU A 15 13.91 37.83 1.91
N VAL A 16 14.05 36.70 2.61
CA VAL A 16 14.54 35.45 1.99
C VAL A 16 13.59 34.95 0.90
N ILE A 17 12.28 35.09 1.10
CA ILE A 17 11.27 34.65 0.13
C ILE A 17 11.27 35.54 -1.11
N GLU A 18 11.41 36.86 -0.95
CA GLU A 18 11.54 37.79 -2.07
C GLU A 18 12.77 37.46 -2.92
N VAL A 19 13.91 37.18 -2.28
CA VAL A 19 15.13 36.73 -2.97
C VAL A 19 14.92 35.40 -3.68
N LEU A 20 14.25 34.43 -3.04
CA LEU A 20 13.93 33.14 -3.67
C LEU A 20 12.97 33.31 -4.85
N GLU A 21 11.98 34.19 -4.74
CA GLU A 21 11.04 34.48 -5.83
C GLU A 21 11.77 35.12 -7.01
N GLN A 22 12.63 36.12 -6.76
CA GLN A 22 13.47 36.71 -7.79
C GLN A 22 14.41 35.67 -8.43
N PHE A 23 15.00 34.78 -7.63
CA PHE A 23 15.84 33.68 -8.12
C PHE A 23 15.07 32.75 -9.07
N LEU A 24 13.80 32.45 -8.77
CA LEU A 24 12.94 31.66 -9.66
C LEU A 24 12.57 32.42 -10.94
N GLN A 25 12.21 33.70 -10.83
CA GLN A 25 11.82 34.54 -11.96
C GLN A 25 12.98 34.78 -12.94
N GLU A 26 14.21 34.92 -12.43
CA GLU A 26 15.43 35.04 -13.25
C GLU A 26 15.86 33.71 -13.92
N GLY A 27 15.12 32.61 -13.71
CA GLY A 27 15.45 31.31 -14.30
C GLY A 27 16.74 30.69 -13.76
N ARG A 28 17.23 31.13 -12.59
CA ARG A 28 18.51 30.71 -12.01
C ARG A 28 18.55 29.22 -11.62
N ILE A 29 17.40 28.58 -11.44
CA ILE A 29 17.33 27.11 -11.29
C ILE A 29 18.00 26.40 -12.47
N SER A 30 17.75 26.86 -13.71
CA SER A 30 18.34 26.25 -14.90
C SER A 30 19.87 26.38 -14.91
N ALA A 31 20.40 27.52 -14.45
CA ALA A 31 21.84 27.76 -14.33
C ALA A 31 22.46 26.85 -13.27
N LEU A 32 21.83 26.75 -12.09
CA LEU A 32 22.26 25.88 -11.00
C LEU A 32 22.30 24.41 -11.43
N MET A 33 21.23 23.92 -12.07
CA MET A 33 21.18 22.56 -12.59
C MET A 33 22.25 22.30 -13.66
N TRP A 34 22.50 23.29 -14.54
CA TRP A 34 23.52 23.19 -15.58
C TRP A 34 24.94 23.12 -15.02
N GLU A 35 25.27 23.94 -14.02
CA GLU A 35 26.58 23.87 -13.33
C GLU A 35 26.84 22.48 -12.75
N VAL A 36 25.83 21.85 -12.13
CA VAL A 36 25.97 20.48 -11.62
C VAL A 36 26.18 19.47 -12.76
N CYS A 37 25.50 19.66 -13.90
CA CYS A 37 25.65 18.78 -15.07
C CYS A 37 27.05 18.88 -15.71
N GLN A 38 27.67 20.07 -15.67
CA GLN A 38 29.06 20.29 -16.09
C GLN A 38 30.07 19.75 -15.06
N GLN A 39 29.87 20.06 -13.78
CA GLN A 39 30.78 19.69 -12.69
C GLN A 39 30.74 18.20 -12.34
N GLN A 40 29.66 17.46 -12.62
CA GLN A 40 29.67 16.00 -12.46
C GLN A 40 30.63 15.29 -13.44
N ALA A 41 31.09 15.96 -14.50
CA ALA A 41 32.24 15.49 -15.28
C ALA A 41 33.57 15.63 -14.48
N GLN A 42 33.57 16.38 -13.37
CA GLN A 42 34.71 16.73 -12.52
C GLN A 42 34.36 16.60 -11.01
N ALA A 43 34.13 15.37 -10.53
CA ALA A 43 34.21 14.94 -9.12
C ALA A 43 33.60 15.87 -8.02
N GLY A 44 32.29 16.14 -8.06
CA GLY A 44 31.56 16.74 -6.92
C GLY A 44 31.15 15.72 -5.85
N SER A 45 30.91 16.17 -4.59
CA SER A 45 30.47 15.26 -3.51
C SER A 45 28.99 14.87 -3.64
N PRO A 46 28.63 13.58 -3.48
CA PRO A 46 27.27 13.09 -3.66
C PRO A 46 26.29 13.62 -2.60
N GLU A 47 26.77 13.92 -1.39
CA GLU A 47 25.93 14.42 -0.29
C GLU A 47 25.39 15.82 -0.57
N LEU A 48 26.21 16.69 -1.18
CA LEU A 48 25.80 18.04 -1.57
C LEU A 48 24.74 18.00 -2.69
N GLN A 49 24.86 17.05 -3.62
CA GLN A 49 23.90 16.87 -4.71
C GLN A 49 22.54 16.37 -4.20
N GLU A 50 22.54 15.43 -3.24
CA GLU A 50 21.30 14.95 -2.63
C GLU A 50 20.64 16.04 -1.77
N ALA A 51 21.42 16.82 -1.01
CA ALA A 51 20.91 17.97 -0.28
C ALA A 51 20.29 19.01 -1.23
N LEU A 52 20.97 19.34 -2.33
CA LEU A 52 20.46 20.29 -3.32
C LEU A 52 19.19 19.78 -4.00
N LEU A 53 19.16 18.51 -4.41
CA LEU A 53 18.00 17.85 -5.00
C LEU A 53 16.77 17.97 -4.07
N ASN A 54 16.94 17.62 -2.80
CA ASN A 54 15.87 17.71 -1.81
C ASN A 54 15.42 19.16 -1.58
N LYS A 55 16.34 20.13 -1.62
CA LYS A 55 15.98 21.56 -1.49
C LYS A 55 15.22 22.09 -2.68
N ILE A 56 15.57 21.70 -3.92
CA ILE A 56 14.84 22.08 -5.13
C ILE A 56 13.43 21.48 -5.10
N VAL A 57 13.30 20.17 -4.92
CA VAL A 57 12.00 19.50 -5.03
C VAL A 57 11.04 19.87 -3.89
N CYS A 58 11.54 19.99 -2.66
CA CYS A 58 10.73 20.34 -1.49
C CYS A 58 10.61 21.85 -1.24
N LEU A 59 11.05 22.71 -2.17
CA LEU A 59 11.01 24.17 -1.98
C LEU A 59 9.58 24.69 -1.68
N PRO A 60 8.53 24.29 -2.42
CA PRO A 60 7.15 24.67 -2.10
C PRO A 60 6.74 24.33 -0.68
N ASP A 61 7.06 23.12 -0.21
CA ASP A 61 6.67 22.63 1.12
C ASP A 61 7.42 23.40 2.22
N HIS A 62 8.71 23.65 2.02
CA HIS A 62 9.51 24.45 2.96
C HIS A 62 8.98 25.88 3.11
N VAL A 63 8.66 26.54 1.99
CA VAL A 63 8.10 27.89 2.00
C VAL A 63 6.72 27.89 2.66
N SER A 64 5.87 26.92 2.32
CA SER A 64 4.54 26.79 2.91
C SER A 64 4.56 26.59 4.43
N ASN A 65 5.46 25.74 4.91
CA ASN A 65 5.60 25.47 6.34
C ASN A 65 6.13 26.70 7.11
N LYS A 66 6.94 27.54 6.47
CA LYS A 66 7.48 28.76 7.09
C LYS A 66 6.50 29.93 7.07
N LEU A 67 5.61 30.00 6.08
CA LEU A 67 4.69 31.11 5.87
C LEU A 67 3.25 30.86 6.35
N GLN A 68 2.96 29.65 6.84
CA GLN A 68 1.65 29.27 7.40
C GLN A 68 0.47 29.65 6.48
N GLY A 69 0.64 29.49 5.15
CA GLY A 69 -0.40 29.72 4.14
C GLY A 69 -0.35 31.09 3.43
N LYS A 70 0.54 32.01 3.79
CA LYS A 70 0.75 33.29 3.06
C LYS A 70 1.82 33.16 1.96
N ASN A 71 1.71 32.17 1.08
CA ASN A 71 2.72 31.90 0.07
C ASN A 71 2.52 32.76 -1.19
N PRO A 72 3.60 33.30 -1.78
CA PRO A 72 3.55 33.85 -3.13
C PRO A 72 3.11 32.79 -4.15
N ALA A 73 2.45 33.23 -5.22
CA ALA A 73 1.86 32.33 -6.20
C ALA A 73 2.87 31.42 -6.90
N VAL A 74 4.11 31.89 -7.06
CA VAL A 74 5.21 31.15 -7.72
C VAL A 74 5.52 29.83 -6.99
N PHE A 75 5.32 29.77 -5.67
CA PHE A 75 5.60 28.58 -4.86
C PHE A 75 4.44 27.60 -4.76
N PHE A 76 3.26 27.91 -5.32
CA PHE A 76 2.20 26.90 -5.38
C PHE A 76 2.63 25.74 -6.28
N PRO A 77 2.37 24.48 -5.90
CA PRO A 77 2.76 23.32 -6.71
C PRO A 77 2.32 23.42 -8.18
N GLN A 78 1.14 23.99 -8.44
CA GLN A 78 0.61 24.17 -9.80
C GLN A 78 1.44 25.13 -10.66
N ASN A 79 2.24 26.01 -10.05
CA ASN A 79 3.07 27.00 -10.74
C ASN A 79 4.55 26.62 -10.68
N TYR A 80 5.01 26.13 -9.53
CA TYR A 80 6.41 25.78 -9.29
C TYR A 80 6.89 24.60 -10.14
N PHE A 81 6.14 23.49 -10.18
CA PHE A 81 6.58 22.29 -10.90
C PHE A 81 6.56 22.46 -12.43
N PRO A 82 5.62 23.23 -13.04
CA PRO A 82 5.76 23.63 -14.44
C PRO A 82 6.95 24.54 -14.71
N LEU A 83 7.25 25.50 -13.82
CA LEU A 83 8.47 26.32 -13.91
C LEU A 83 9.74 25.45 -13.85
N LEU A 84 9.78 24.47 -12.93
CA LEU A 84 10.87 23.50 -12.84
C LEU A 84 10.97 22.63 -14.09
N GLY A 85 9.84 22.21 -14.68
CA GLY A 85 9.80 21.53 -15.97
C GLY A 85 10.38 22.38 -17.10
N GLY A 86 10.08 23.68 -17.13
CA GLY A 86 10.70 24.63 -18.05
C GLY A 86 12.22 24.74 -17.87
N ALA A 87 12.69 24.81 -16.63
CA ALA A 87 14.12 24.83 -16.30
C ALA A 87 14.81 23.53 -16.74
N VAL A 88 14.17 22.36 -16.54
CA VAL A 88 14.66 21.07 -17.05
C VAL A 88 14.83 21.10 -18.57
N ILE A 89 13.84 21.59 -19.33
CA ILE A 89 13.97 21.70 -20.80
C ILE A 89 15.14 22.59 -21.20
N GLN A 90 15.33 23.74 -20.54
CA GLN A 90 16.47 24.63 -20.81
C GLN A 90 17.81 23.94 -20.57
N VAL A 91 17.92 23.15 -19.50
CA VAL A 91 19.13 22.37 -19.21
C VAL A 91 19.34 21.28 -20.25
N LEU A 92 18.28 20.57 -20.65
CA LEU A 92 18.38 19.55 -21.71
C LEU A 92 18.79 20.16 -23.06
N GLN A 93 18.36 21.39 -23.36
CA GLN A 93 18.80 22.12 -24.55
C GLN A 93 20.31 22.41 -24.49
N LYS A 94 20.81 22.89 -23.34
CA LYS A 94 22.26 23.09 -23.14
C LYS A 94 23.04 21.78 -23.24
N ILE A 95 22.52 20.68 -22.70
CA ILE A 95 23.09 19.34 -22.86
C ILE A 95 23.16 18.96 -24.34
N SER A 96 22.07 19.16 -25.09
CA SER A 96 22.05 18.92 -26.54
C SER A 96 23.11 19.74 -27.28
N ASP A 97 23.23 21.03 -26.97
CA ASP A 97 24.20 21.92 -27.61
C ASP A 97 25.64 21.53 -27.28
N SER A 98 25.94 21.15 -26.03
CA SER A 98 27.25 20.64 -25.63
C SER A 98 27.60 19.30 -26.26
N LEU A 99 26.66 18.36 -26.35
CA LEU A 99 26.86 17.08 -27.01
C LEU A 99 27.14 17.27 -28.51
N ARG A 100 26.45 18.22 -29.16
CA ARG A 100 26.73 18.62 -30.56
C ARG A 100 28.10 19.28 -30.71
N GLY A 101 28.54 20.01 -29.69
CA GLY A 101 29.87 20.61 -29.59
C GLY A 101 30.99 19.63 -29.20
N GLY A 102 30.68 18.34 -28.99
CA GLY A 102 31.67 17.32 -28.61
C GLY A 102 32.18 17.42 -27.18
N LEU A 103 31.46 18.11 -26.28
CA LEU A 103 31.78 18.22 -24.87
C LEU A 103 31.00 17.19 -24.05
N ASP A 104 31.66 16.60 -23.05
CA ASP A 104 31.03 15.67 -22.12
C ASP A 104 30.21 16.40 -21.05
N CYS A 105 29.01 15.89 -20.77
CA CYS A 105 28.11 16.42 -19.73
C CYS A 105 27.26 15.30 -19.12
N SER A 106 26.92 15.44 -17.83
CA SER A 106 26.09 14.47 -17.10
C SER A 106 24.61 14.88 -17.11
N ILE A 107 23.72 13.95 -17.46
CA ILE A 107 22.25 14.13 -17.36
C ILE A 107 21.69 13.60 -16.03
N SER A 108 22.52 12.95 -15.19
CA SER A 108 22.03 12.20 -14.04
C SER A 108 21.32 13.10 -13.02
N PHE A 109 21.81 14.31 -12.76
CA PHE A 109 21.16 15.25 -11.85
C PHE A 109 19.75 15.64 -12.32
N VAL A 110 19.58 15.91 -13.62
CA VAL A 110 18.26 16.21 -14.22
C VAL A 110 17.31 15.01 -14.11
N SER A 111 17.86 13.81 -14.32
CA SER A 111 17.13 12.54 -14.16
C SER A 111 16.67 12.33 -12.72
N HIS A 112 17.52 12.67 -11.74
CA HIS A 112 17.19 12.63 -10.32
C HIS A 112 16.11 13.64 -9.95
N VAL A 113 16.16 14.86 -10.49
CA VAL A 113 15.10 15.88 -10.30
C VAL A 113 13.77 15.34 -10.82
N LEU A 114 13.73 14.83 -12.06
CA LEU A 114 12.54 14.22 -12.64
C LEU A 114 11.98 13.09 -11.75
N GLY A 115 12.82 12.12 -11.40
CA GLY A 115 12.42 10.98 -10.59
C GLY A 115 11.89 11.37 -9.21
N LYS A 116 12.58 12.30 -8.52
CA LYS A 116 12.19 12.77 -7.19
C LYS A 116 10.87 13.55 -7.23
N VAL A 117 10.65 14.38 -8.25
CA VAL A 117 9.38 15.11 -8.43
C VAL A 117 8.22 14.13 -8.66
N CYS A 118 8.42 13.07 -9.45
CA CYS A 118 7.39 12.06 -9.67
C CYS A 118 7.02 11.32 -8.37
N VAL A 119 8.01 10.92 -7.55
CA VAL A 119 7.76 10.28 -6.24
C VAL A 119 7.09 11.22 -5.24
N HIS A 120 7.32 12.53 -5.33
CA HIS A 120 6.60 13.53 -4.54
C HIS A 120 5.13 13.72 -4.99
N GLY A 121 4.64 12.94 -5.96
CA GLY A 121 3.25 12.99 -6.43
C GLY A 121 2.97 14.15 -7.39
N ARG A 122 4.01 14.81 -7.91
CA ARG A 122 3.92 16.01 -8.76
C ARG A 122 4.23 15.73 -10.23
N GLN A 123 4.06 14.47 -10.63
CA GLN A 123 4.32 13.98 -11.98
C GLN A 123 3.46 14.68 -13.03
N LYS A 124 2.18 14.99 -12.72
CA LYS A 124 1.26 15.62 -13.67
C LYS A 124 1.74 17.02 -14.04
N GLU A 125 2.13 17.80 -13.03
CA GLU A 125 2.55 19.18 -13.18
C GLU A 125 3.85 19.29 -13.98
N ILE A 126 4.89 18.49 -13.65
CA ILE A 126 6.17 18.54 -14.37
C ILE A 126 6.05 17.94 -15.79
N LEU A 127 5.37 16.81 -15.95
CA LEU A 127 5.27 16.14 -17.25
C LEU A 127 4.35 16.88 -18.23
N SER A 128 3.40 17.68 -17.74
CA SER A 128 2.59 18.57 -18.60
C SER A 128 3.42 19.53 -19.43
N VAL A 129 4.63 19.89 -18.96
CA VAL A 129 5.58 20.73 -19.69
C VAL A 129 6.59 19.89 -20.46
N LEU A 130 7.13 18.84 -19.81
CA LEU A 130 8.20 18.03 -20.41
C LEU A 130 7.72 17.22 -21.61
N VAL A 131 6.61 16.48 -21.49
CA VAL A 131 6.18 15.51 -22.51
C VAL A 131 5.87 16.19 -23.85
N PRO A 132 5.08 17.28 -23.93
CA PRO A 132 4.81 17.93 -25.21
C PRO A 132 6.09 18.45 -25.89
N ARG A 133 6.97 19.11 -25.12
CA ARG A 133 8.22 19.69 -25.64
C ARG A 133 9.19 18.62 -26.13
N LEU A 134 9.41 17.57 -25.35
CA LEU A 134 10.27 16.46 -25.75
C LEU A 134 9.67 15.69 -26.93
N THR A 135 8.35 15.56 -27.01
CA THR A 135 7.66 14.93 -28.14
C THR A 135 7.93 15.68 -29.44
N ASP A 136 7.92 17.01 -29.43
CA ASP A 136 8.23 17.81 -30.61
C ASP A 136 9.71 17.74 -30.99
N LEU A 137 10.61 17.85 -30.01
CA LEU A 137 12.07 17.82 -30.24
C LEU A 137 12.55 16.46 -30.77
N THR A 138 11.92 15.35 -30.35
CA THR A 138 12.30 13.99 -30.77
C THR A 138 11.78 13.60 -32.15
N LYS A 139 10.91 14.39 -32.80
CA LYS A 139 10.38 14.08 -34.15
C LYS A 139 11.47 14.13 -35.21
N SER A 140 12.35 15.13 -35.15
CA SER A 140 13.34 15.41 -36.20
C SER A 140 14.78 15.16 -35.76
N ASP A 141 15.04 14.89 -34.48
CA ASP A 141 16.39 14.81 -33.95
C ASP A 141 16.62 13.54 -33.10
N CYS A 142 17.57 12.71 -33.56
CA CYS A 142 17.98 11.48 -32.88
C CYS A 142 18.82 11.73 -31.62
N ILE A 143 19.48 12.89 -31.50
CA ILE A 143 20.18 13.31 -30.30
C ILE A 143 19.16 13.50 -29.18
N TRP A 144 18.04 14.18 -29.46
CA TRP A 144 16.95 14.35 -28.51
C TRP A 144 16.33 13.03 -28.07
N GLN A 145 16.21 12.04 -28.97
CA GLN A 145 15.76 10.69 -28.59
C GLN A 145 16.73 10.05 -27.59
N ARG A 146 18.04 10.09 -27.88
CA ARG A 146 19.08 9.56 -26.97
C ARG A 146 19.09 10.29 -25.63
N ILE A 147 18.92 11.60 -25.62
CA ILE A 147 18.80 12.40 -24.39
C ILE A 147 17.59 11.94 -23.58
N CYS A 148 16.42 11.74 -24.20
CA CYS A 148 15.23 11.23 -23.50
C CYS A 148 15.45 9.84 -22.92
N TRP A 149 16.07 8.92 -23.67
CA TRP A 149 16.37 7.58 -23.18
C TRP A 149 17.31 7.64 -21.97
N ARG A 150 18.38 8.44 -22.05
CA ARG A 150 19.31 8.63 -20.93
C ARG A 150 18.66 9.30 -19.73
N LEU A 151 17.77 10.27 -19.96
CA LEU A 151 17.03 10.97 -18.90
C LEU A 151 16.22 9.99 -18.04
N VAL A 152 15.60 8.98 -18.66
CA VAL A 152 14.81 7.99 -17.93
C VAL A 152 15.68 6.82 -17.44
N GLU A 153 16.68 6.38 -18.21
CA GLU A 153 17.61 5.32 -17.80
C GLU A 153 18.42 5.68 -16.55
N CYS A 154 18.74 6.96 -16.34
CA CYS A 154 19.49 7.44 -15.18
C CYS A 154 18.61 7.68 -13.94
N VAL A 155 17.30 7.41 -14.00
CA VAL A 155 16.43 7.48 -12.81
C VAL A 155 16.72 6.28 -11.90
N PRO A 156 16.94 6.48 -10.59
CA PRO A 156 17.11 5.40 -9.62
C PRO A 156 15.90 4.45 -9.59
N ASP A 157 16.15 3.15 -9.39
CA ASP A 157 15.11 2.12 -9.37
C ASP A 157 13.96 2.41 -8.39
N ARG A 158 14.29 3.02 -7.24
CA ARG A 158 13.31 3.44 -6.22
C ARG A 158 12.29 4.47 -6.73
N TRP A 159 12.58 5.19 -7.81
CA TRP A 159 11.74 6.24 -8.40
C TRP A 159 11.20 5.86 -9.78
N MET A 160 11.73 4.78 -10.38
CA MET A 160 11.42 4.36 -11.74
C MET A 160 9.93 4.16 -11.97
N GLU A 161 9.23 3.57 -11.01
CA GLU A 161 7.80 3.30 -11.11
C GLU A 161 6.97 4.57 -11.29
N ALA A 162 7.18 5.58 -10.44
CA ALA A 162 6.46 6.85 -10.53
C ALA A 162 6.76 7.56 -11.87
N VAL A 163 8.00 7.46 -12.36
CA VAL A 163 8.36 8.03 -13.67
C VAL A 163 7.64 7.30 -14.80
N VAL A 164 7.73 5.97 -14.85
CA VAL A 164 7.09 5.16 -15.92
C VAL A 164 5.58 5.38 -15.95
N LEU A 165 4.92 5.43 -14.80
CA LEU A 165 3.47 5.70 -14.71
C LEU A 165 3.09 7.13 -15.13
N GLY A 166 4.03 8.07 -15.09
CA GLY A 166 3.81 9.43 -15.59
C GLY A 166 3.95 9.54 -17.12
N PHE A 167 4.81 8.72 -17.74
CA PHE A 167 4.97 8.67 -19.19
C PHE A 167 3.88 7.80 -19.81
N VAL A 168 2.70 8.39 -19.98
CA VAL A 168 1.54 7.79 -20.65
C VAL A 168 1.19 8.65 -21.87
N ALA A 169 2.09 8.67 -22.85
CA ALA A 169 1.97 9.47 -24.06
C ALA A 169 1.92 8.58 -25.29
N ASP A 170 1.40 9.09 -26.40
CA ASP A 170 1.34 8.38 -27.69
C ASP A 170 2.73 8.08 -28.30
N VAL A 171 3.80 8.47 -27.60
CA VAL A 171 5.17 8.55 -28.12
C VAL A 171 6.18 7.87 -27.19
N LEU A 172 5.76 6.81 -26.50
CA LEU A 172 6.62 6.09 -25.56
C LEU A 172 7.90 5.55 -26.20
N SER A 173 7.86 5.12 -27.47
CA SER A 173 9.04 4.55 -28.14
C SER A 173 10.16 5.56 -28.31
N ARG A 174 9.85 6.80 -28.71
CA ARG A 174 10.87 7.86 -28.87
C ARG A 174 11.36 8.39 -27.53
N LEU A 175 10.52 8.40 -26.50
CA LEU A 175 10.87 8.93 -25.17
C LEU A 175 11.57 7.92 -24.26
N LEU A 176 11.13 6.66 -24.26
CA LEU A 176 11.61 5.61 -23.35
C LEU A 176 12.61 4.64 -23.99
N GLY A 177 12.68 4.59 -25.33
CA GLY A 177 13.62 3.69 -26.03
C GLY A 177 13.44 2.23 -25.61
N ASN A 178 14.52 1.56 -25.21
CA ASN A 178 14.50 0.17 -24.74
C ASN A 178 14.61 0.04 -23.22
N LEU A 179 14.04 1.01 -22.47
CA LEU A 179 14.07 1.05 -21.00
C LEU A 179 13.60 -0.26 -20.35
N VAL A 180 12.51 -0.84 -20.86
CA VAL A 180 11.93 -2.08 -20.31
C VAL A 180 12.82 -3.33 -20.51
N VAL A 181 13.79 -3.27 -21.41
CA VAL A 181 14.78 -4.36 -21.59
C VAL A 181 15.98 -4.13 -20.67
N LYS A 182 16.34 -2.87 -20.41
CA LYS A 182 17.51 -2.50 -19.61
C LYS A 182 17.25 -2.45 -18.11
N ASN A 183 16.02 -2.14 -17.70
CA ASN A 183 15.66 -1.94 -16.29
C ASN A 183 14.53 -2.89 -15.86
N LYS A 184 14.83 -3.80 -14.93
CA LYS A 184 13.88 -4.81 -14.43
C LYS A 184 12.66 -4.22 -13.72
N LYS A 185 12.83 -3.08 -13.04
CA LYS A 185 11.71 -2.40 -12.37
C LYS A 185 10.77 -1.78 -13.40
N ALA A 186 11.29 -1.10 -14.42
CA ALA A 186 10.48 -0.60 -15.53
C ALA A 186 9.78 -1.74 -16.28
N GLN A 187 10.49 -2.85 -16.53
CA GLN A 187 9.91 -4.06 -17.11
C GLN A 187 8.71 -4.53 -16.31
N PHE A 188 8.88 -4.78 -15.01
CA PHE A 188 7.80 -5.25 -14.13
C PHE A 188 6.61 -4.28 -14.10
N VAL A 189 6.85 -2.97 -14.05
CA VAL A 189 5.76 -1.98 -14.01
C VAL A 189 4.93 -2.03 -15.30
N VAL A 190 5.59 -2.04 -16.46
CA VAL A 190 4.90 -2.05 -17.76
C VAL A 190 4.25 -3.40 -18.06
N THR A 191 4.92 -4.53 -17.78
CA THR A 191 4.43 -5.86 -18.18
C THR A 191 3.50 -6.51 -17.14
N GLN A 192 3.59 -6.13 -15.87
CA GLN A 192 2.78 -6.74 -14.79
C GLN A 192 1.89 -5.71 -14.11
N LYS A 193 2.48 -4.68 -13.47
CA LYS A 193 1.73 -3.81 -12.55
C LYS A 193 0.61 -3.04 -13.25
N VAL A 194 0.89 -2.45 -14.41
CA VAL A 194 -0.10 -1.69 -15.17
C VAL A 194 -1.17 -2.59 -15.80
N LEU A 195 -0.82 -3.79 -16.22
CA LEU A 195 -1.70 -4.68 -16.98
C LEU A 195 -2.56 -5.59 -16.10
N LEU A 196 -2.02 -6.09 -14.98
CA LEU A 196 -2.69 -7.08 -14.12
C LEU A 196 -3.15 -6.50 -12.78
N LEU A 197 -2.42 -5.53 -12.21
CA LEU A 197 -2.65 -5.08 -10.83
C LEU A 197 -3.45 -3.77 -10.71
N GLN A 198 -3.22 -2.78 -11.57
CA GLN A 198 -3.81 -1.44 -11.41
C GLN A 198 -5.17 -1.23 -12.10
N TYR A 199 -5.44 -1.93 -13.22
CA TYR A 199 -6.67 -1.92 -14.06
C TYR A 199 -7.50 -0.62 -14.19
N CYS A 200 -6.92 0.55 -13.88
CA CYS A 200 -7.57 1.85 -13.82
C CYS A 200 -7.21 2.76 -15.01
N HIS A 201 -6.44 2.24 -15.96
CA HIS A 201 -5.97 2.98 -17.13
C HIS A 201 -6.98 2.89 -18.28
N THR A 202 -6.96 3.87 -19.18
CA THR A 202 -7.88 3.88 -20.34
C THR A 202 -7.39 2.95 -21.45
N THR A 203 -8.28 2.59 -22.38
CA THR A 203 -7.94 1.76 -23.56
C THR A 203 -6.79 2.38 -24.38
N ALA A 204 -6.74 3.71 -24.49
CA ALA A 204 -5.66 4.43 -25.17
C ALA A 204 -4.28 4.23 -24.49
N VAL A 205 -4.25 4.18 -23.16
CA VAL A 205 -3.01 3.88 -22.41
C VAL A 205 -2.51 2.47 -22.71
N LEU A 206 -3.42 1.49 -22.72
CA LEU A 206 -3.10 0.11 -23.07
C LEU A 206 -2.56 0.00 -24.50
N GLN A 207 -3.20 0.66 -25.47
CA GLN A 207 -2.75 0.71 -26.86
C GLN A 207 -1.34 1.32 -26.97
N ASN A 208 -1.07 2.41 -26.26
CA ASN A 208 0.25 3.04 -26.27
C ASN A 208 1.34 2.16 -25.65
N LEU A 209 1.05 1.49 -24.53
CA LEU A 209 2.01 0.63 -23.82
C LEU A 209 2.29 -0.67 -24.58
N LEU A 210 1.26 -1.36 -25.05
CA LEU A 210 1.41 -2.61 -25.80
C LEU A 210 1.95 -2.32 -27.21
N GLY A 211 1.55 -1.21 -27.82
CA GLY A 211 2.15 -0.68 -29.03
C GLY A 211 3.63 -0.41 -28.85
N TYR A 212 4.04 0.23 -27.74
CA TYR A 212 5.46 0.41 -27.40
C TYR A 212 6.24 -0.91 -27.35
N LEU A 213 5.70 -1.96 -26.73
CA LEU A 213 6.36 -3.28 -26.72
C LEU A 213 6.47 -3.90 -28.13
N SER A 214 5.50 -3.61 -29.01
CA SER A 214 5.48 -4.15 -30.37
C SER A 214 6.48 -3.51 -31.34
N LEU A 215 6.91 -2.27 -31.10
CA LEU A 215 7.63 -1.45 -32.09
C LEU A 215 9.11 -1.82 -32.30
N ASP A 216 9.78 -2.49 -31.35
CA ASP A 216 11.21 -2.85 -31.45
C ASP A 216 11.39 -4.35 -31.22
N SER A 217 12.20 -5.01 -32.04
CA SER A 217 12.45 -6.46 -32.00
C SER A 217 12.88 -6.98 -30.62
N LEU A 218 13.65 -6.20 -29.86
CA LEU A 218 14.11 -6.59 -28.52
C LEU A 218 12.97 -6.61 -27.50
N ARG A 219 11.93 -5.79 -27.71
CA ARG A 219 10.76 -5.69 -26.82
C ARG A 219 9.64 -6.67 -27.22
N ARG A 220 9.61 -7.15 -28.47
CA ARG A 220 8.55 -8.06 -28.95
C ARG A 220 8.47 -9.37 -28.18
N ALA A 221 9.60 -9.90 -27.70
CA ALA A 221 9.60 -11.06 -26.81
C ALA A 221 8.82 -10.80 -25.50
N LEU A 222 8.86 -9.56 -24.99
CA LEU A 222 8.07 -9.17 -23.81
C LEU A 222 6.57 -9.08 -24.13
N LEU A 223 6.19 -8.66 -25.34
CA LEU A 223 4.79 -8.64 -25.77
C LEU A 223 4.17 -10.04 -25.77
N ILE A 224 4.89 -11.04 -26.30
CA ILE A 224 4.43 -12.43 -26.32
C ILE A 224 4.29 -12.97 -24.89
N LYS A 225 5.30 -12.71 -24.05
CA LYS A 225 5.26 -13.10 -22.63
C LYS A 225 4.07 -12.46 -21.90
N VAL A 226 3.83 -11.17 -22.12
CA VAL A 226 2.66 -10.45 -21.57
C VAL A 226 1.36 -11.08 -22.02
N LEU A 227 1.23 -11.44 -23.30
CA LEU A 227 0.02 -12.10 -23.81
C LEU A 227 -0.22 -13.45 -23.12
N GLN A 228 0.82 -14.26 -22.93
CA GLN A 228 0.73 -15.54 -22.21
C GLN A 228 0.26 -15.34 -20.76
N GLU A 229 0.86 -14.41 -20.03
CA GLU A 229 0.50 -14.11 -18.63
C GLU A 229 -0.93 -13.53 -18.50
N LEU A 230 -1.34 -12.70 -19.46
CA LEU A 230 -2.71 -12.19 -19.54
C LEU A 230 -3.71 -13.33 -19.78
N LEU A 231 -3.41 -14.25 -20.70
CA LEU A 231 -4.28 -15.39 -21.01
C LEU A 231 -4.36 -16.40 -19.85
N GLU A 232 -3.25 -16.62 -19.14
CA GLU A 232 -3.22 -17.45 -17.93
C GLU A 232 -4.11 -16.84 -16.83
N THR A 233 -3.98 -15.54 -16.59
CA THR A 233 -4.79 -14.83 -15.59
C THR A 233 -6.26 -14.79 -16.00
N TRP A 234 -6.55 -14.49 -17.26
CA TRP A 234 -7.90 -14.44 -17.83
C TRP A 234 -8.58 -15.81 -17.79
N GLY A 235 -7.86 -16.88 -18.13
CA GLY A 235 -8.39 -18.23 -18.16
C GLY A 235 -8.50 -18.92 -16.80
N SER A 236 -7.98 -18.32 -15.73
CA SER A 236 -8.03 -18.89 -14.39
C SER A 236 -9.46 -18.90 -13.82
N SER A 237 -9.97 -20.10 -13.48
CA SER A 237 -11.29 -20.27 -12.85
C SER A 237 -11.47 -19.38 -11.61
N SER A 238 -10.42 -19.24 -10.78
CA SER A 238 -10.45 -18.34 -9.62
C SER A 238 -10.54 -16.87 -10.00
N ALA A 239 -9.78 -16.43 -11.01
CA ALA A 239 -9.80 -15.03 -11.44
C ALA A 239 -11.17 -14.67 -12.01
N VAL A 240 -11.76 -15.54 -12.84
CA VAL A 240 -13.10 -15.34 -13.41
C VAL A 240 -14.19 -15.25 -12.33
N LYS A 241 -14.08 -16.02 -11.25
CA LYS A 241 -15.07 -16.06 -10.16
C LYS A 241 -14.95 -14.90 -9.18
N HIS A 242 -13.74 -14.42 -8.91
CA HIS A 242 -13.47 -13.50 -7.80
C HIS A 242 -13.00 -12.10 -8.22
N SER A 243 -12.61 -11.90 -9.48
CA SER A 243 -12.21 -10.56 -9.95
C SER A 243 -13.43 -9.72 -10.35
N PRO A 244 -13.40 -8.40 -10.14
CA PRO A 244 -14.44 -7.50 -10.62
C PRO A 244 -14.63 -7.60 -12.15
N PRO A 245 -15.86 -7.45 -12.67
CA PRO A 245 -16.12 -7.42 -14.11
C PRO A 245 -15.28 -6.40 -14.87
N GLU A 246 -14.99 -5.25 -14.25
CA GLU A 246 -14.16 -4.19 -14.83
C GLU A 246 -12.72 -4.65 -15.05
N GLN A 247 -12.17 -5.46 -14.13
CA GLN A 247 -10.83 -6.02 -14.28
C GLN A 247 -10.81 -7.10 -15.37
N GLN A 248 -11.85 -7.94 -15.45
CA GLN A 248 -11.99 -8.94 -16.52
C GLN A 248 -12.10 -8.28 -17.90
N GLN A 249 -12.84 -7.18 -18.00
CA GLN A 249 -12.93 -6.36 -19.19
C GLN A 249 -11.57 -5.73 -19.54
N TYR A 250 -10.86 -5.18 -18.56
CA TYR A 250 -9.54 -4.56 -18.76
C TYR A 250 -8.50 -5.56 -19.30
N ILE A 251 -8.43 -6.76 -18.71
CA ILE A 251 -7.55 -7.83 -19.17
C ILE A 251 -7.95 -8.28 -20.58
N SER A 252 -9.27 -8.41 -20.86
CA SER A 252 -9.76 -8.74 -22.20
C SER A 252 -9.31 -7.70 -23.23
N LYS A 253 -9.43 -6.39 -22.93
CA LYS A 253 -8.92 -5.30 -23.80
C LYS A 253 -7.42 -5.45 -24.06
N ALA A 254 -6.62 -5.70 -23.03
CA ALA A 254 -5.18 -5.89 -23.15
C ALA A 254 -4.82 -7.10 -24.03
N ILE A 255 -5.52 -8.23 -23.89
CA ILE A 255 -5.34 -9.42 -24.75
C ILE A 255 -5.62 -9.07 -26.21
N LEU A 256 -6.75 -8.42 -26.50
CA LEU A 256 -7.13 -8.07 -27.87
C LEU A 256 -6.12 -7.10 -28.52
N ILE A 257 -5.62 -6.13 -27.75
CA ILE A 257 -4.58 -5.21 -28.22
C ILE A 257 -3.26 -5.96 -28.47
N CYS A 258 -2.84 -6.87 -27.59
CA CYS A 258 -1.68 -7.72 -27.82
C CYS A 258 -1.81 -8.54 -29.12
N LEU A 259 -2.98 -9.16 -29.34
CA LEU A 259 -3.27 -9.94 -30.55
C LEU A 259 -3.24 -9.08 -31.81
N SER A 260 -3.68 -7.81 -31.73
CA SER A 260 -3.62 -6.88 -32.86
C SER A 260 -2.18 -6.56 -33.31
N HIS A 261 -1.21 -6.70 -32.40
CA HIS A 261 0.20 -6.37 -32.65
C HIS A 261 1.07 -7.57 -33.04
N LEU A 262 0.56 -8.80 -32.94
CA LEU A 262 1.30 -10.00 -33.32
C LEU A 262 1.47 -10.10 -34.83
N LYS A 263 2.65 -10.56 -35.26
CA LYS A 263 2.96 -10.86 -36.67
C LYS A 263 2.79 -12.35 -36.95
N GLU A 264 2.57 -12.74 -38.20
CA GLU A 264 2.42 -14.12 -38.66
C GLU A 264 3.46 -15.11 -38.10
N PRO A 265 4.79 -14.84 -38.12
CA PRO A 265 5.77 -15.78 -37.57
C PRO A 265 5.64 -15.97 -36.06
N GLU A 266 5.18 -14.95 -35.33
CA GLU A 266 5.00 -15.04 -33.88
C GLU A 266 3.73 -15.82 -33.55
N ILE A 267 2.65 -15.60 -34.30
CA ILE A 267 1.41 -16.36 -34.19
C ILE A 267 1.68 -17.85 -34.39
N GLU A 268 2.47 -18.21 -35.41
CA GLU A 268 2.81 -19.62 -35.65
C GLU A 268 3.68 -20.20 -34.53
N SER A 269 4.58 -19.40 -33.94
CA SER A 269 5.44 -19.85 -32.83
C SER A 269 4.69 -20.14 -31.53
N CYS A 270 3.62 -19.40 -31.22
CA CYS A 270 2.83 -19.58 -29.99
C CYS A 270 1.44 -20.19 -30.23
N ARG A 271 1.18 -20.69 -31.45
CA ARG A 271 -0.13 -21.20 -31.87
C ARG A 271 -0.76 -22.22 -30.92
N GLN A 272 0.00 -23.26 -30.55
CA GLN A 272 -0.49 -24.33 -29.69
C GLN A 272 -0.82 -23.84 -28.28
N GLU A 273 0.01 -22.94 -27.74
CA GLU A 273 -0.19 -22.34 -26.42
C GLU A 273 -1.43 -21.45 -26.41
N LEU A 274 -1.57 -20.55 -27.41
CA LEU A 274 -2.75 -19.69 -27.54
C LEU A 274 -4.05 -20.49 -27.65
N LEU A 275 -4.05 -21.59 -28.43
CA LEU A 275 -5.22 -22.47 -28.53
C LEU A 275 -5.55 -23.14 -27.19
N THR A 276 -4.53 -23.63 -26.47
CA THR A 276 -4.71 -24.30 -25.17
C THR A 276 -5.29 -23.32 -24.15
N SER A 277 -4.65 -22.16 -23.96
CA SER A 277 -5.10 -21.13 -23.01
C SER A 277 -6.47 -20.56 -23.38
N MET A 278 -6.76 -20.38 -24.67
CA MET A 278 -8.08 -19.96 -25.14
C MET A 278 -9.15 -20.99 -24.75
N MET A 279 -8.95 -22.28 -25.05
CA MET A 279 -9.95 -23.31 -24.77
C MET A 279 -10.25 -23.45 -23.27
N GLU A 280 -9.20 -23.41 -22.43
CA GLU A 280 -9.34 -23.44 -20.98
C GLU A 280 -10.06 -22.20 -20.45
N GLY A 281 -9.66 -21.00 -20.90
CA GLY A 281 -10.26 -19.77 -20.42
C GLY A 281 -11.71 -19.57 -20.87
N VAL A 282 -12.03 -19.90 -22.12
CA VAL A 282 -13.40 -19.79 -22.65
C VAL A 282 -14.35 -20.70 -21.87
N LYS A 283 -13.91 -21.91 -21.51
CA LYS A 283 -14.69 -22.80 -20.65
C LYS A 283 -15.02 -22.12 -19.31
N CYS A 284 -14.02 -21.56 -18.63
CA CYS A 284 -14.23 -20.86 -17.36
C CYS A 284 -15.16 -19.65 -17.48
N HIS A 285 -15.03 -18.87 -18.56
CA HIS A 285 -15.90 -17.71 -18.80
C HIS A 285 -17.35 -18.12 -19.10
N LEU A 286 -17.56 -19.19 -19.89
CA LEU A 286 -18.90 -19.69 -20.22
C LEU A 286 -19.62 -20.31 -19.02
N ASP A 287 -18.86 -20.90 -18.08
CA ASP A 287 -19.40 -21.43 -16.81
C ASP A 287 -19.87 -20.32 -15.85
N SER A 288 -19.57 -19.05 -16.13
CA SER A 288 -20.01 -17.91 -15.31
C SER A 288 -21.51 -17.68 -15.41
N ASN A 289 -22.15 -17.35 -14.28
CA ASN A 289 -23.57 -16.97 -14.24
C ASN A 289 -23.81 -15.54 -14.77
N LEU A 290 -22.78 -14.69 -14.87
CA LEU A 290 -22.88 -13.31 -15.35
C LEU A 290 -22.85 -13.25 -16.90
N PRO A 291 -23.90 -12.72 -17.57
CA PRO A 291 -23.93 -12.60 -19.03
C PRO A 291 -22.78 -11.80 -19.62
N GLN A 292 -22.34 -10.74 -18.93
CA GLN A 292 -21.21 -9.91 -19.36
C GLN A 292 -19.90 -10.72 -19.41
N ILE A 293 -19.61 -11.53 -18.39
CA ILE A 293 -18.40 -12.35 -18.33
C ILE A 293 -18.39 -13.45 -19.40
N ARG A 294 -19.55 -14.08 -19.65
CA ARG A 294 -19.70 -15.03 -20.76
C ARG A 294 -19.43 -14.36 -22.11
N ARG A 295 -19.94 -13.13 -22.30
CA ARG A 295 -19.74 -12.32 -23.52
C ARG A 295 -18.28 -12.00 -23.77
N LEU A 296 -17.55 -11.56 -22.74
CA LEU A 296 -16.09 -11.37 -22.82
C LEU A 296 -15.38 -12.65 -23.26
N GLY A 297 -15.74 -13.77 -22.64
CA GLY A 297 -15.28 -15.12 -23.01
C GLY A 297 -15.42 -15.40 -24.49
N MET A 298 -16.65 -15.25 -25.00
CA MET A 298 -16.98 -15.49 -26.41
C MET A 298 -16.20 -14.56 -27.35
N ILE A 299 -16.17 -13.24 -27.07
CA ILE A 299 -15.48 -12.27 -27.94
C ILE A 299 -13.99 -12.59 -28.03
N VAL A 300 -13.30 -12.80 -26.89
CA VAL A 300 -11.87 -13.11 -26.89
C VAL A 300 -11.59 -14.44 -27.60
N ALA A 301 -12.45 -15.46 -27.44
CA ALA A 301 -12.36 -16.74 -28.14
C ALA A 301 -12.40 -16.58 -29.67
N GLU A 302 -13.43 -15.87 -30.17
CA GLU A 302 -13.61 -15.62 -31.60
C GLU A 302 -12.42 -14.86 -32.16
N SER A 303 -11.92 -13.89 -31.38
CA SER A 303 -10.79 -13.04 -31.74
C SER A 303 -9.51 -13.84 -31.90
N ILE A 304 -9.16 -14.68 -30.90
CA ILE A 304 -7.99 -15.56 -30.96
C ILE A 304 -8.15 -16.58 -32.10
N SER A 305 -9.32 -17.20 -32.22
CA SER A 305 -9.60 -18.18 -33.28
C SER A 305 -9.45 -17.57 -34.67
N SER A 306 -9.92 -16.34 -34.88
CA SER A 306 -9.80 -15.62 -36.15
C SER A 306 -8.36 -15.26 -36.50
N LYS A 307 -7.53 -14.94 -35.49
CA LYS A 307 -6.12 -14.60 -35.68
C LYS A 307 -5.23 -15.83 -35.93
N ILE A 308 -5.58 -16.97 -35.36
CA ILE A 308 -4.81 -18.22 -35.50
C ILE A 308 -5.20 -18.98 -36.78
N ASN A 309 -6.47 -18.97 -37.16
CA ASN A 309 -6.99 -19.74 -38.30
C ASN A 309 -7.40 -18.81 -39.44
N THR A 310 -6.48 -18.49 -40.35
CA THR A 310 -6.76 -17.72 -41.57
C THR A 310 -7.53 -18.51 -42.62
N ASP A 311 -7.29 -19.83 -42.72
CA ASP A 311 -7.86 -20.71 -43.76
C ASP A 311 -8.75 -21.85 -43.20
N GLY A 312 -8.98 -21.86 -41.88
CA GLY A 312 -9.72 -22.92 -41.18
C GLY A 312 -11.06 -22.47 -40.58
N PRO A 313 -11.83 -23.38 -39.95
CA PRO A 313 -13.04 -23.00 -39.23
C PRO A 313 -12.70 -22.07 -38.06
N VAL A 314 -13.34 -20.90 -38.02
CA VAL A 314 -13.25 -19.92 -36.94
C VAL A 314 -14.42 -20.12 -35.99
N LEU A 315 -14.16 -20.07 -34.68
CA LEU A 315 -15.20 -20.08 -33.65
C LEU A 315 -16.18 -18.92 -33.86
N LYS A 316 -17.48 -19.21 -33.81
CA LYS A 316 -18.54 -18.21 -33.84
C LYS A 316 -19.59 -18.55 -32.80
N PHE A 317 -19.85 -17.62 -31.91
CA PHE A 317 -20.85 -17.65 -30.85
C PHE A 317 -21.98 -16.68 -31.18
N GLN A 318 -23.11 -16.85 -30.49
CA GLN A 318 -24.25 -15.95 -30.58
C GLN A 318 -24.36 -15.16 -29.27
N TYR A 319 -24.32 -13.84 -29.35
CA TYR A 319 -24.49 -12.93 -28.23
C TYR A 319 -25.02 -11.58 -28.70
N GLU A 320 -25.58 -10.79 -27.79
CA GLU A 320 -26.05 -9.43 -28.08
C GLU A 320 -24.86 -8.52 -28.40
N GLU A 321 -24.95 -7.77 -29.50
CA GLU A 321 -23.94 -6.77 -29.86
C GLU A 321 -24.26 -5.41 -29.22
N ASP A 322 -23.75 -5.22 -28.00
CA ASP A 322 -23.77 -3.96 -27.28
C ASP A 322 -22.53 -3.09 -27.56
N GLU A 323 -22.53 -1.87 -27.02
CA GLU A 323 -21.41 -0.92 -27.16
C GLU A 323 -20.08 -1.52 -26.69
N GLU A 324 -20.10 -2.30 -25.60
CA GLU A 324 -18.91 -2.98 -25.07
C GLU A 324 -18.36 -4.01 -26.05
N ALA A 325 -19.22 -4.87 -26.62
CA ALA A 325 -18.82 -5.84 -27.63
C ALA A 325 -18.23 -5.17 -28.87
N ARG A 326 -18.81 -4.04 -29.29
CA ARG A 326 -18.32 -3.27 -30.44
C ARG A 326 -16.97 -2.62 -30.18
N GLU A 327 -16.78 -2.04 -28.99
CA GLU A 327 -15.49 -1.48 -28.57
C GLU A 327 -14.42 -2.57 -28.59
N LEU A 328 -14.67 -3.74 -27.99
CA LEU A 328 -13.71 -4.85 -27.95
C LEU A 328 -13.34 -5.36 -29.34
N LYS A 329 -14.32 -5.59 -30.22
CA LYS A 329 -14.06 -6.01 -31.60
C LYS A 329 -13.23 -4.98 -32.38
N SER A 330 -13.44 -3.69 -32.13
CA SER A 330 -12.67 -2.62 -32.78
C SER A 330 -11.18 -2.61 -32.43
N LEU A 331 -10.78 -3.26 -31.33
CA LEU A 331 -9.37 -3.35 -30.93
C LEU A 331 -8.56 -4.32 -31.81
N LEU A 332 -9.21 -5.18 -32.58
CA LEU A 332 -8.55 -6.15 -33.47
C LEU A 332 -8.46 -5.69 -34.92
N SER A 333 -9.31 -4.74 -35.32
CA SER A 333 -9.24 -4.16 -36.67
C SER A 333 -7.92 -3.41 -36.84
N ASP A 334 -7.20 -3.80 -37.89
CA ASP A 334 -5.83 -3.40 -38.18
C ASP A 334 -5.65 -1.87 -38.20
N GLY A 335 -4.69 -1.40 -37.40
CA GLY A 335 -4.00 -0.12 -37.63
C GLY A 335 -4.73 1.17 -37.28
N VAL A 336 -4.80 1.53 -36.00
CA VAL A 336 -4.58 2.95 -35.61
C VAL A 336 -3.08 3.22 -35.57
N MET A 337 -2.41 2.96 -36.70
CA MET A 337 -1.10 3.52 -37.00
C MET A 337 -1.22 4.68 -38.01
N THR A 338 -2.44 5.08 -38.36
CA THR A 338 -2.75 6.15 -39.34
C THR A 338 -3.56 7.33 -38.79
N MET A 339 -3.44 7.62 -37.49
CA MET A 339 -3.77 8.95 -36.93
C MET A 339 -2.56 9.58 -36.21
N LEU A 340 -1.47 8.83 -36.06
CA LEU A 340 -0.29 9.23 -35.26
C LEU A 340 0.71 10.12 -36.02
N CYS A 341 0.39 10.57 -37.24
CA CYS A 341 1.26 11.42 -38.06
C CYS A 341 0.60 12.66 -38.69
N ALA A 342 -0.66 12.99 -38.41
CA ALA A 342 -1.23 14.27 -38.83
C ALA A 342 -2.42 14.68 -37.95
N GLY A 343 -2.37 15.91 -37.42
CA GLY A 343 -3.56 16.62 -36.94
C GLY A 343 -3.71 16.71 -35.43
N SER A 344 -3.69 17.95 -34.95
CA SER A 344 -3.95 18.36 -33.56
C SER A 344 -5.27 17.78 -33.03
N PHE A 345 -5.21 16.94 -31.99
CA PHE A 345 -6.32 16.77 -31.07
C PHE A 345 -6.12 17.71 -29.89
N THR A 346 -6.89 18.79 -29.87
CA THR A 346 -7.13 19.56 -28.65
C THR A 346 -7.99 18.70 -27.72
N PHE A 347 -7.45 18.40 -26.55
CA PHE A 347 -8.20 17.69 -25.51
C PHE A 347 -9.25 18.65 -24.94
N VAL A 348 -10.51 18.46 -25.31
CA VAL A 348 -11.66 19.11 -24.68
C VAL A 348 -11.88 18.44 -23.34
N TRP A 349 -11.65 19.19 -22.26
CA TRP A 349 -12.08 18.77 -20.92
C TRP A 349 -13.56 19.11 -20.77
N ILE A 350 -14.40 18.08 -20.60
CA ILE A 350 -15.73 18.28 -20.00
C ILE A 350 -15.48 18.63 -18.52
N ALA A 351 -15.48 19.92 -18.23
CA ALA A 351 -15.59 20.43 -16.88
C ALA A 351 -16.95 20.01 -16.33
N GLY A 352 -16.96 19.08 -15.38
CA GLY A 352 -18.14 18.85 -14.54
C GLY A 352 -18.41 20.11 -13.74
N GLU A 353 -19.46 20.82 -14.12
CA GLU A 353 -19.97 22.02 -13.47
C GLU A 353 -20.21 21.77 -11.97
N ARG A 354 -19.41 22.39 -11.10
CA ARG A 354 -19.83 22.66 -9.72
C ARG A 354 -20.60 23.96 -9.73
N LYS A 355 -21.91 23.87 -9.59
CA LYS A 355 -22.77 25.02 -9.28
C LYS A 355 -22.39 25.56 -7.90
N ASN A 356 -21.67 26.69 -7.92
CA ASN A 356 -21.57 27.62 -6.81
C ASN A 356 -22.96 28.23 -6.56
N ILE A 357 -23.43 28.11 -5.32
CA ILE A 357 -24.44 29.01 -4.76
C ILE A 357 -23.72 29.82 -3.69
N TYR A 358 -23.58 31.12 -3.94
CA TYR A 358 -22.98 32.09 -3.02
C TYR A 358 -24.06 32.93 -2.32
N SER A 359 -23.78 33.20 -1.04
CA SER A 359 -24.01 34.45 -0.29
C SER A 359 -25.38 34.73 0.33
N PRO A 360 -25.54 35.77 1.18
CA PRO A 360 -24.56 36.59 1.96
C PRO A 360 -24.88 36.57 3.49
N TRP A 361 -24.15 37.20 4.42
CA TRP A 361 -24.34 38.56 5.00
C TRP A 361 -23.18 38.79 6.01
N THR A 362 -22.22 39.69 5.77
CA THR A 362 -22.09 41.11 6.22
C THR A 362 -21.72 41.37 7.69
N ASN A 363 -20.55 42.02 7.86
CA ASN A 363 -20.17 43.13 8.77
C ASN A 363 -20.89 43.33 10.12
N SER A 364 -20.08 43.45 11.18
CA SER A 364 -20.01 44.63 12.08
C SER A 364 -18.83 44.45 13.05
N CYS A 365 -17.70 45.15 12.89
CA CYS A 365 -17.33 46.40 13.56
C CYS A 365 -17.53 46.40 15.10
N LEU A 366 -16.43 46.48 15.87
CA LEU A 366 -16.05 47.73 16.58
C LEU A 366 -14.72 47.61 17.37
N TYR A 367 -13.93 48.68 17.23
CA TYR A 367 -12.75 49.10 18.01
C TYR A 367 -13.06 49.29 19.52
N PHE A 368 -12.08 49.15 20.42
CA PHE A 368 -11.66 50.20 21.39
C PHE A 368 -10.38 49.85 22.20
N PHE A 369 -9.39 50.74 22.05
CA PHE A 369 -8.25 51.23 22.86
C PHE A 369 -7.56 50.49 24.06
N TYR A 370 -6.25 50.76 24.09
CA TYR A 370 -5.14 50.54 25.05
C TYR A 370 -5.40 50.69 26.56
N SER A 371 -4.66 49.92 27.38
CA SER A 371 -4.07 50.41 28.63
C SER A 371 -2.84 49.58 29.05
N ASP A 372 -1.83 50.31 29.47
CA ASP A 372 -0.54 49.95 30.07
C ASP A 372 -0.75 49.29 31.45
N ASP A 373 -0.02 48.21 31.77
CA ASP A 373 0.17 47.75 33.16
C ASP A 373 1.44 46.88 33.26
N ASP A 374 2.44 47.44 33.94
CA ASP A 374 3.65 46.78 34.39
C ASP A 374 3.31 45.60 35.32
N LEU A 375 3.50 44.36 34.86
CA LEU A 375 3.31 43.17 35.69
C LEU A 375 4.64 42.46 35.96
N ILE A 376 5.03 42.50 37.23
CA ILE A 376 6.11 41.72 37.82
C ILE A 376 5.67 40.24 37.85
N PRO A 377 6.55 39.26 37.52
CA PRO A 377 6.21 37.84 37.62
C PRO A 377 5.82 37.46 39.06
N TYR A 378 4.64 36.86 39.21
CA TYR A 378 4.08 36.41 40.48
C TYR A 378 4.86 35.20 41.03
N ASP A 379 5.16 35.18 42.33
CA ASP A 379 5.82 34.07 43.02
C ASP A 379 4.82 32.93 43.29
N MET A 380 5.05 31.78 42.65
CA MET A 380 4.22 30.57 42.68
C MET A 380 4.70 29.52 43.71
N SER A 381 5.59 29.89 44.63
CA SER A 381 6.20 28.95 45.57
C SER A 381 5.27 28.42 46.68
N GLU A 382 4.07 29.00 46.85
CA GLU A 382 3.07 28.56 47.84
C GLU A 382 1.82 27.85 47.25
N ASP A 383 1.76 27.60 45.94
CA ASP A 383 0.62 26.92 45.33
C ASP A 383 0.57 25.42 45.71
N LYS A 384 -0.46 25.04 46.46
CA LYS A 384 -0.78 23.63 46.74
C LYS A 384 -1.62 23.05 45.62
N GLU A 385 -1.14 21.97 44.99
CA GLU A 385 -1.92 21.14 44.07
C GLU A 385 -3.25 20.71 44.71
N LEU A 386 -4.37 21.22 44.18
CA LEU A 386 -5.71 20.79 44.57
C LEU A 386 -5.89 19.33 44.14
N LYS A 387 -6.12 18.41 45.08
CA LYS A 387 -6.49 17.01 44.76
C LYS A 387 -7.88 16.99 44.12
N ILE A 388 -7.94 17.04 42.80
CA ILE A 388 -9.20 16.90 42.05
C ILE A 388 -9.78 15.50 42.32
N LYS A 389 -11.06 15.45 42.74
CA LYS A 389 -11.77 14.19 42.96
C LYS A 389 -12.11 13.56 41.60
N ALA A 390 -11.60 12.36 41.36
CA ALA A 390 -11.92 11.58 40.16
C ALA A 390 -13.39 11.14 40.14
N PRO A 391 -14.02 11.04 38.95
CA PRO A 391 -15.41 10.60 38.82
C PRO A 391 -15.61 9.14 39.25
N VAL A 392 -16.78 8.86 39.84
CA VAL A 392 -17.14 7.56 40.42
C VAL A 392 -18.08 6.77 39.51
N TYR A 393 -18.80 7.42 38.60
CA TYR A 393 -19.74 6.78 37.68
C TYR A 393 -19.26 6.88 36.22
N ILE A 394 -19.54 5.83 35.45
CA ILE A 394 -19.13 5.75 34.03
C ILE A 394 -19.85 6.79 33.18
N ARG A 395 -21.10 7.15 33.54
CA ARG A 395 -21.88 8.19 32.86
C ARG A 395 -21.27 9.57 33.04
N ASP A 396 -20.81 9.89 34.25
CA ASP A 396 -20.08 11.13 34.52
C ASP A 396 -18.78 11.20 33.71
N CYS A 397 -18.10 10.06 33.52
CA CYS A 397 -16.93 10.01 32.65
C CYS A 397 -17.28 10.36 31.18
N ILE A 398 -18.42 9.90 30.67
CA ILE A 398 -18.89 10.22 29.31
C ILE A 398 -19.15 11.71 29.15
N GLU A 399 -19.82 12.33 30.13
CA GLU A 399 -20.11 13.76 30.13
C GLU A 399 -18.82 14.60 30.18
N VAL A 400 -17.88 14.23 31.05
CA VAL A 400 -16.57 14.90 31.16
C VAL A 400 -15.77 14.76 29.87
N LEU A 401 -15.71 13.57 29.27
CA LEU A 401 -14.94 13.32 28.04
C LEU A 401 -15.51 14.06 26.82
N THR A 402 -16.82 14.31 26.79
CA THR A 402 -17.52 14.91 25.63
C THR A 402 -17.66 16.43 25.75
N GLY A 403 -17.77 16.98 26.96
CA GLY A 403 -18.20 18.37 27.16
C GLY A 403 -17.46 19.21 28.21
N SER A 404 -16.46 18.69 28.94
CA SER A 404 -15.77 19.53 29.94
C SER A 404 -14.73 20.47 29.31
N GLU A 405 -14.76 21.74 29.73
CA GLU A 405 -13.69 22.73 29.57
C GLU A 405 -12.65 22.64 30.70
N ASP A 406 -13.01 21.97 31.81
CA ASP A 406 -12.13 21.69 32.95
C ASP A 406 -11.12 20.60 32.60
N VAL A 407 -9.87 21.03 32.36
CA VAL A 407 -8.72 20.22 31.94
C VAL A 407 -8.32 19.20 33.01
N ASP A 408 -8.32 19.62 34.26
CA ASP A 408 -7.83 18.82 35.39
C ASP A 408 -8.77 17.64 35.68
N LYS A 409 -10.08 17.87 35.60
CA LYS A 409 -11.09 16.80 35.69
C LYS A 409 -11.02 15.84 34.50
N TRP A 410 -10.73 16.34 33.30
CA TRP A 410 -10.59 15.50 32.11
C TRP A 410 -9.40 14.55 32.24
N GLU A 411 -8.25 15.03 32.69
CA GLU A 411 -7.05 14.22 32.93
C GLU A 411 -7.28 13.15 34.00
N ALA A 412 -7.89 13.52 35.14
CA ALA A 412 -8.24 12.57 36.20
C ALA A 412 -9.20 11.47 35.70
N THR A 413 -10.10 11.80 34.77
CA THR A 413 -11.04 10.86 34.16
C THR A 413 -10.33 9.84 33.28
N VAL A 414 -9.44 10.29 32.39
CA VAL A 414 -8.68 9.39 31.49
C VAL A 414 -7.82 8.41 32.28
N LYS A 415 -7.20 8.84 33.39
CA LYS A 415 -6.36 7.97 34.25
C LYS A 415 -7.16 6.93 35.03
N THR A 416 -8.42 7.20 35.37
CA THR A 416 -9.25 6.33 36.23
C THR A 416 -10.22 5.44 35.47
N LEU A 417 -10.52 5.76 34.20
CA LEU A 417 -11.51 5.10 33.36
C LEU A 417 -11.30 3.58 33.23
N GLU A 418 -10.06 3.13 33.00
CA GLU A 418 -9.73 1.70 32.90
C GLU A 418 -10.13 0.92 34.16
N SER A 419 -9.82 1.48 35.33
CA SER A 419 -10.13 0.88 36.64
C SER A 419 -11.64 0.84 36.89
N LEU A 420 -12.35 1.89 36.48
CA LEU A 420 -13.78 2.02 36.69
C LEU A 420 -14.60 1.06 35.83
N VAL A 421 -14.23 0.91 34.56
CA VAL A 421 -14.83 -0.06 33.63
C VAL A 421 -14.70 -1.48 34.17
N ARG A 422 -13.51 -1.87 34.66
CA ARG A 422 -13.30 -3.22 35.19
C ARG A 422 -14.02 -3.49 36.51
N LYS A 423 -14.24 -2.46 37.34
CA LYS A 423 -14.93 -2.60 38.63
C LYS A 423 -16.45 -2.68 38.48
N ASN A 424 -17.02 -2.07 37.44
CA ASN A 424 -18.46 -1.95 37.24
C ASN A 424 -18.90 -2.52 35.87
N PRO A 425 -18.85 -3.85 35.66
CA PRO A 425 -19.15 -4.45 34.36
C PRO A 425 -20.61 -4.30 33.95
N ALA A 426 -21.56 -4.32 34.90
CA ALA A 426 -22.99 -4.16 34.61
C ALA A 426 -23.31 -2.75 34.08
N ALA A 427 -22.85 -1.71 34.78
CA ALA A 427 -23.03 -0.32 34.34
C ALA A 427 -22.28 -0.02 33.03
N THR A 428 -21.13 -0.67 32.80
CA THR A 428 -20.38 -0.53 31.54
C THR A 428 -21.19 -1.04 30.34
N ARG A 429 -21.91 -2.17 30.48
CA ARG A 429 -22.69 -2.77 29.38
C ARG A 429 -23.82 -1.85 28.90
N GLU A 430 -24.38 -1.02 29.76
CA GLU A 430 -25.44 -0.07 29.39
C GLU A 430 -24.95 1.06 28.46
N VAL A 431 -23.66 1.41 28.54
CA VAL A 431 -23.05 2.53 27.81
C VAL A 431 -21.83 2.11 26.97
N SER A 432 -21.63 0.81 26.77
CA SER A 432 -20.41 0.22 26.19
C SER A 432 -20.14 0.74 24.77
N VAL A 433 -21.19 0.81 23.94
CA VAL A 433 -21.13 1.29 22.56
C VAL A 433 -20.84 2.78 22.47
N GLU A 434 -21.47 3.59 23.33
CA GLU A 434 -21.27 5.05 23.38
C GLU A 434 -19.85 5.37 23.86
N LEU A 435 -19.41 4.73 24.94
CA LEU A 435 -18.06 4.89 25.49
C LEU A 435 -16.98 4.45 24.49
N ALA A 436 -17.21 3.37 23.75
CA ALA A 436 -16.30 2.92 22.68
C ALA A 436 -16.19 3.94 21.55
N LYS A 437 -17.29 4.59 21.15
CA LYS A 437 -17.28 5.66 20.14
C LYS A 437 -16.55 6.90 20.62
N ILE A 438 -16.75 7.31 21.88
CA ILE A 438 -16.07 8.45 22.49
C ILE A 438 -14.57 8.20 22.55
N LEU A 439 -14.15 7.05 23.10
CA LEU A 439 -12.73 6.68 23.19
C LEU A 439 -12.03 6.58 21.84
N LEU A 440 -12.78 6.29 20.76
CA LEU A 440 -12.23 6.22 19.41
C LEU A 440 -11.89 7.60 18.85
N HIS A 441 -12.71 8.62 19.13
CA HIS A 441 -12.54 10.00 18.68
C HIS A 441 -11.85 10.90 19.72
N LEU A 442 -11.46 10.35 20.87
CA LEU A 442 -10.86 11.11 21.95
C LEU A 442 -9.46 11.63 21.55
N GLU A 443 -9.36 12.92 21.30
CA GLU A 443 -8.12 13.64 21.06
C GLU A 443 -7.50 14.14 22.37
N GLU A 444 -6.18 14.34 22.35
CA GLU A 444 -5.43 14.80 23.50
C GLU A 444 -5.66 16.31 23.68
N LYS A 445 -6.38 16.70 24.74
CA LYS A 445 -6.62 18.11 25.07
C LYS A 445 -5.42 18.75 25.79
N THR A 446 -4.64 17.94 26.52
CA THR A 446 -3.45 18.35 27.28
C THR A 446 -2.35 17.31 27.21
N CYS A 447 -1.09 17.73 27.33
CA CYS A 447 0.09 16.86 27.23
C CYS A 447 0.19 15.92 28.44
N ILE A 448 -0.54 14.79 28.41
CA ILE A 448 -0.55 13.79 29.48
C ILE A 448 0.47 12.70 29.14
N GLU A 449 1.37 12.40 30.07
CA GLU A 449 2.30 11.27 29.91
C GLU A 449 1.55 9.94 29.72
N GLY A 450 1.82 9.27 28.59
CA GLY A 450 1.25 7.95 28.30
C GLY A 450 -0.24 7.96 27.91
N PHE A 451 -0.80 9.09 27.47
CA PHE A 451 -2.21 9.20 27.04
C PHE A 451 -2.65 8.10 26.06
N VAL A 452 -1.81 7.81 25.06
CA VAL A 452 -2.09 6.79 24.03
C VAL A 452 -2.26 5.40 24.67
N GLU A 453 -1.44 5.07 25.67
CA GLU A 453 -1.53 3.79 26.38
C GLU A 453 -2.76 3.71 27.27
N LEU A 454 -3.09 4.78 28.01
CA LEU A 454 -4.26 4.84 28.88
C LEU A 454 -5.55 4.69 28.06
N ARG A 455 -5.66 5.42 26.95
CA ARG A 455 -6.78 5.32 26.01
C ARG A 455 -6.91 3.91 25.46
N GLN A 456 -5.79 3.28 25.09
CA GLN A 456 -5.78 1.89 24.60
C GLN A 456 -6.23 0.91 25.68
N ARG A 457 -5.73 1.00 26.91
CA ARG A 457 -6.12 0.09 28.00
C ARG A 457 -7.60 0.23 28.38
N ALA A 458 -8.13 1.46 28.37
CA ALA A 458 -9.56 1.70 28.58
C ALA A 458 -10.41 1.09 27.46
N GLN A 459 -10.01 1.25 26.20
CA GLN A 459 -10.66 0.62 25.06
C GLN A 459 -10.63 -0.92 25.14
N VAL A 460 -9.52 -1.53 25.61
CA VAL A 460 -9.43 -2.99 25.82
C VAL A 460 -10.41 -3.41 26.90
N ALA A 461 -10.47 -2.67 28.02
CA ALA A 461 -11.36 -2.97 29.13
C ALA A 461 -12.85 -2.92 28.74
N VAL A 462 -13.25 -1.97 27.88
CA VAL A 462 -14.63 -1.89 27.36
C VAL A 462 -14.90 -3.09 26.45
N LEU A 463 -13.97 -3.43 25.55
CA LEU A 463 -14.13 -4.53 24.60
C LEU A 463 -14.17 -5.91 25.29
N THR A 464 -13.44 -6.10 26.38
CA THR A 464 -13.48 -7.36 27.14
C THR A 464 -14.73 -7.48 28.02
N THR A 465 -15.37 -6.37 28.37
CA THR A 465 -16.59 -6.36 29.20
C THR A 465 -17.86 -6.66 28.41
N ASP A 466 -17.90 -6.21 27.14
CA ASP A 466 -19.07 -6.35 26.26
C ASP A 466 -18.69 -6.49 24.77
N PRO A 467 -18.14 -7.64 24.36
CA PRO A 467 -17.50 -7.76 23.05
C PRO A 467 -18.48 -7.82 21.86
N ILE A 468 -19.70 -8.31 22.07
CA ILE A 468 -20.68 -8.54 20.98
C ILE A 468 -21.22 -7.23 20.39
N PRO A 469 -21.73 -6.25 21.16
CA PRO A 469 -22.23 -4.98 20.61
C PRO A 469 -21.10 -3.99 20.30
N VAL A 470 -19.95 -4.10 20.98
CA VAL A 470 -18.81 -3.20 20.77
C VAL A 470 -18.00 -3.58 19.51
N SER A 471 -17.92 -4.86 19.14
CA SER A 471 -17.16 -5.29 17.96
C SER A 471 -17.66 -4.65 16.65
N PRO A 472 -18.98 -4.67 16.31
CA PRO A 472 -19.50 -4.07 15.08
C PRO A 472 -19.38 -2.54 15.05
N SER A 473 -19.56 -1.86 16.19
CA SER A 473 -19.44 -0.40 16.24
C SER A 473 -18.00 0.05 15.99
N LEU A 474 -17.02 -0.64 16.55
CA LEU A 474 -15.61 -0.40 16.24
C LEU A 474 -15.23 -0.82 14.81
N LEU A 475 -15.95 -1.77 14.20
CA LEU A 475 -15.77 -2.19 12.81
C LEU A 475 -16.41 -1.22 11.80
N SER A 476 -17.54 -0.60 12.12
CA SER A 476 -18.24 0.34 11.22
C SER A 476 -17.46 1.64 10.97
N PHE A 477 -16.73 2.12 11.98
CA PHE A 477 -15.85 3.30 11.87
C PHE A 477 -14.48 2.98 11.24
N PHE A 478 -14.15 1.69 11.05
CA PHE A 478 -12.88 1.16 10.50
C PHE A 478 -12.67 1.46 9.00
N HIS A 479 -13.72 1.95 8.33
CA HIS A 479 -13.68 2.41 6.93
C HIS A 479 -13.03 3.80 6.77
N LEU A 480 -12.72 4.53 7.86
CA LEU A 480 -12.17 5.88 7.81
C LEU A 480 -10.97 6.08 8.79
N ARG A 481 -9.75 5.96 8.25
CA ARG A 481 -8.50 6.67 8.64
C ARG A 481 -7.63 6.30 9.86
N HIS A 482 -7.99 5.45 10.85
CA HIS A 482 -7.08 5.20 12.01
C HIS A 482 -6.87 3.72 12.43
N ARG A 483 -6.32 2.88 11.53
CA ARG A 483 -6.19 1.41 11.72
C ARG A 483 -5.01 0.89 12.58
N GLN A 484 -4.00 1.68 12.94
CA GLN A 484 -2.85 1.16 13.71
C GLN A 484 -3.19 0.80 15.17
N LYS A 485 -4.12 1.54 15.80
CA LYS A 485 -4.42 1.43 17.24
C LYS A 485 -5.41 0.30 17.56
N PHE A 486 -6.30 -0.05 16.64
CA PHE A 486 -7.34 -1.08 16.84
C PHE A 486 -6.83 -2.53 16.74
N LYS A 487 -5.77 -2.79 15.96
CA LYS A 487 -5.22 -4.13 15.76
C LYS A 487 -4.49 -4.66 17.01
N GLN A 488 -3.73 -3.78 17.66
CA GLN A 488 -3.07 -4.09 18.93
C GLN A 488 -4.10 -4.21 20.06
N LEU A 489 -5.16 -3.40 20.02
CA LEU A 489 -6.30 -3.46 20.95
C LEU A 489 -6.99 -4.83 20.92
N LYS A 490 -7.32 -5.35 19.74
CA LYS A 490 -7.96 -6.67 19.58
C LYS A 490 -7.03 -7.81 19.99
N SER A 491 -5.76 -7.78 19.58
CA SER A 491 -4.78 -8.79 20.01
C SER A 491 -4.66 -8.86 21.53
N LEU A 492 -4.65 -7.69 22.21
CA LEU A 492 -4.57 -7.62 23.67
C LEU A 492 -5.87 -8.04 24.36
N ALA A 493 -7.03 -7.67 23.81
CA ALA A 493 -8.34 -8.09 24.32
C ALA A 493 -8.54 -9.61 24.17
N THR A 494 -8.20 -10.17 23.02
CA THR A 494 -8.24 -11.60 22.76
C THR A 494 -7.26 -12.36 23.65
N GLN A 495 -6.08 -11.80 23.90
CA GLN A 495 -5.11 -12.38 24.83
C GLN A 495 -5.64 -12.37 26.28
N GLU A 496 -6.23 -11.26 26.76
CA GLU A 496 -6.84 -11.22 28.10
C GLU A 496 -8.06 -12.16 28.24
N LEU A 497 -8.78 -12.45 27.15
CA LEU A 497 -9.89 -13.41 27.13
C LEU A 497 -9.43 -14.87 27.01
N SER A 498 -8.23 -15.13 26.46
CA SER A 498 -7.69 -16.48 26.22
C SER A 498 -6.90 -17.05 27.40
N TYR A 499 -6.36 -16.20 28.30
CA TYR A 499 -5.58 -16.64 29.46
C TYR A 499 -6.38 -16.55 30.78
N PRO A 500 -6.28 -17.54 31.69
CA PRO A 500 -6.91 -17.48 33.00
C PRO A 500 -6.36 -16.30 33.84
N LYS A 501 -7.23 -15.61 34.59
CA LYS A 501 -6.93 -14.39 35.40
C LYS A 501 -5.96 -14.58 36.59
N SER A 502 -5.08 -15.59 36.60
CA SER A 502 -4.23 -15.94 37.75
C SER A 502 -2.76 -15.46 37.70
N HIS A 503 -2.30 -14.81 36.62
CA HIS A 503 -0.94 -14.24 36.56
C HIS A 503 -0.92 -12.74 36.32
N ARG A 504 -1.32 -11.95 37.32
CA ARG A 504 -1.07 -10.49 37.33
C ARG A 504 -0.50 -10.01 38.67
N LYS A 505 0.57 -10.67 39.13
CA LYS A 505 1.48 -10.13 40.15
C LYS A 505 2.92 -10.57 39.88
N THR A 506 3.59 -9.94 38.92
CA THR A 506 5.05 -9.79 38.94
C THR A 506 5.45 -8.57 38.11
N LYS A 507 6.40 -7.82 38.67
CA LYS A 507 6.81 -6.46 38.29
C LYS A 507 7.54 -6.40 36.94
N HIS A 508 7.47 -5.22 36.32
CA HIS A 508 8.26 -4.67 35.21
C HIS A 508 9.47 -5.49 34.73
N SER A 509 9.44 -5.94 33.48
CA SER A 509 10.63 -6.08 32.64
C SER A 509 10.27 -5.95 31.15
N GLY A 510 11.03 -5.10 30.46
CA GLY A 510 11.18 -4.92 29.01
C GLY A 510 10.00 -5.24 28.07
N ALA A 511 9.43 -4.20 27.47
CA ALA A 511 8.58 -4.32 26.29
C ALA A 511 9.32 -5.08 25.17
N GLN A 512 8.93 -6.33 24.93
CA GLN A 512 9.19 -7.02 23.67
C GLN A 512 7.93 -6.95 22.82
N ASN A 513 8.09 -6.46 21.59
CA ASN A 513 7.05 -6.49 20.57
C ASN A 513 6.57 -7.94 20.35
N PRO A 514 5.26 -8.21 20.20
CA PRO A 514 4.76 -9.54 19.97
C PRO A 514 5.18 -10.01 18.57
N CYS A 515 6.10 -10.98 18.52
CA CYS A 515 6.45 -11.74 17.33
C CYS A 515 6.18 -13.21 17.65
N ILE A 516 5.49 -13.92 16.74
CA ILE A 516 5.38 -15.38 16.79
C ILE A 516 6.77 -15.93 16.44
N GLN A 517 7.66 -16.01 17.43
CA GLN A 517 8.95 -16.71 17.27
C GLN A 517 8.72 -18.20 17.52
N LEU A 518 8.41 -18.94 16.46
CA LEU A 518 8.16 -20.39 16.57
C LEU A 518 9.42 -21.27 16.57
N LEU A 519 10.65 -20.73 16.52
CA LEU A 519 11.88 -21.48 16.86
C LEU A 519 12.96 -20.54 17.46
N PRO A 520 13.79 -21.02 18.41
CA PRO A 520 14.87 -20.24 18.98
C PRO A 520 15.90 -19.99 17.88
N GLY A 521 16.16 -18.72 17.58
CA GLY A 521 17.26 -18.32 16.73
C GLY A 521 18.55 -19.00 17.22
N SER A 522 19.33 -19.48 16.26
CA SER A 522 20.71 -19.93 16.45
C SER A 522 21.60 -18.75 16.86
N ASP A 523 21.32 -18.18 18.03
CA ASP A 523 22.25 -17.32 18.75
C ASP A 523 23.04 -18.25 19.66
N SER A 524 24.30 -18.47 19.32
CA SER A 524 25.31 -19.19 20.11
C SER A 524 25.59 -18.56 21.50
N SER A 525 24.71 -17.69 22.01
CA SER A 525 24.88 -16.95 23.27
C SER A 525 23.97 -17.42 24.42
N LYS A 526 23.09 -18.42 24.22
CA LYS A 526 22.12 -18.89 25.25
C LYS A 526 22.36 -20.30 25.80
N ASP A 527 23.50 -20.94 25.52
CA ASP A 527 23.77 -22.32 25.96
C ASP A 527 23.87 -22.49 27.48
N TRP A 528 24.37 -21.48 28.20
CA TRP A 528 24.52 -21.58 29.66
C TRP A 528 23.18 -21.64 30.40
N ARG A 529 22.10 -21.04 29.87
CA ARG A 529 20.77 -21.06 30.52
C ARG A 529 20.14 -22.44 30.48
N ARG A 530 20.30 -23.16 29.36
CA ARG A 530 19.83 -24.55 29.23
C ARG A 530 20.57 -25.48 30.20
N ILE A 531 21.89 -25.31 30.31
CA ILE A 531 22.73 -26.09 31.23
C ILE A 531 22.35 -25.82 32.69
N VAL A 532 22.01 -24.58 33.03
CA VAL A 532 21.54 -24.20 34.37
C VAL A 532 20.15 -24.76 34.64
N ASP A 533 19.22 -24.68 33.70
CA ASP A 533 17.86 -25.23 33.83
C ASP A 533 17.86 -26.76 33.96
N GLU A 534 18.76 -27.46 33.25
CA GLU A 534 18.94 -28.91 33.42
C GLU A 534 19.52 -29.27 34.79
N ARG A 535 20.49 -28.50 35.31
CA ARG A 535 21.01 -28.67 36.68
C ARG A 535 19.97 -28.41 37.76
N ILE A 536 19.08 -27.44 37.53
CA ILE A 536 17.97 -27.14 38.43
C ILE A 536 16.94 -28.28 38.39
N LYS A 537 16.59 -28.77 37.19
CA LYS A 537 15.68 -29.92 37.04
C LYS A 537 16.25 -31.21 37.66
N SER A 538 17.54 -31.47 37.53
CA SER A 538 18.18 -32.67 38.10
C SER A 538 18.31 -32.64 39.63
N LYS A 539 18.23 -31.46 40.25
CA LYS A 539 18.37 -31.28 41.71
C LYS A 539 17.07 -30.99 42.46
N THR A 540 15.94 -30.88 41.78
CA THR A 540 14.67 -30.54 42.43
C THR A 540 13.69 -31.72 42.39
N ARG A 541 13.43 -32.35 43.55
CA ARG A 541 12.37 -33.37 43.69
C ARG A 541 11.01 -32.73 43.43
N ARG A 542 10.27 -33.23 42.44
CA ARG A 542 8.91 -32.75 42.11
C ARG A 542 7.87 -33.47 42.97
N PHE A 543 7.19 -32.73 43.83
CA PHE A 543 5.84 -33.09 44.28
C PHE A 543 4.89 -32.85 43.11
N SER A 544 3.92 -33.75 42.92
CA SER A 544 2.92 -33.71 41.84
C SER A 544 2.34 -32.30 41.70
N GLN A 545 2.49 -31.72 40.51
CA GLN A 545 1.82 -30.47 40.15
C GLN A 545 0.32 -30.73 40.25
N ALA A 546 -0.36 -29.98 41.12
CA ALA A 546 -1.80 -29.95 41.17
C ALA A 546 -2.34 -29.63 39.76
N GLU A 547 -3.25 -30.46 39.25
CA GLU A 547 -3.96 -30.20 38.01
C GLU A 547 -4.65 -28.84 38.12
N LEU A 548 -4.22 -27.89 37.28
CA LEU A 548 -4.84 -26.58 37.18
C LEU A 548 -6.29 -26.77 36.72
N ALA A 549 -7.25 -26.34 37.54
CA ALA A 549 -8.66 -26.36 37.21
C ALA A 549 -8.90 -25.66 35.85
N SER A 550 -9.45 -26.42 34.90
CA SER A 550 -9.79 -25.95 33.56
C SER A 550 -10.90 -24.89 33.65
N SER A 551 -10.56 -23.62 33.39
CA SER A 551 -11.55 -22.54 33.25
C SER A 551 -12.05 -22.48 31.81
N PRO A 552 -13.36 -22.31 31.56
CA PRO A 552 -13.90 -22.21 30.21
C PRO A 552 -13.29 -21.00 29.48
N ASN A 553 -12.89 -21.21 28.21
CA ASN A 553 -12.36 -20.14 27.38
C ASN A 553 -13.51 -19.19 26.98
N GLU A 554 -13.60 -18.02 27.63
CA GLU A 554 -14.58 -16.97 27.32
C GLU A 554 -14.45 -16.47 25.87
N PHE A 555 -13.33 -16.73 25.20
CA PHE A 555 -13.12 -16.42 23.78
C PHE A 555 -13.91 -17.32 22.81
N ASN A 556 -14.31 -18.52 23.22
CA ASN A 556 -14.96 -19.51 22.33
C ASN A 556 -16.28 -18.99 21.75
N SER A 557 -17.09 -18.28 22.55
CA SER A 557 -18.37 -17.73 22.11
C SER A 557 -18.25 -16.44 21.29
N VAL A 558 -17.07 -15.83 21.24
CA VAL A 558 -16.90 -14.46 20.71
C VAL A 558 -15.97 -14.41 19.49
N VAL A 559 -15.09 -15.39 19.31
CA VAL A 559 -14.06 -15.42 18.25
C VAL A 559 -14.65 -15.20 16.85
N GLY A 560 -15.81 -15.78 16.54
CA GLY A 560 -16.46 -15.64 15.24
C GLY A 560 -16.86 -14.18 14.93
N HIS A 561 -17.29 -13.42 15.95
CA HIS A 561 -17.65 -12.00 15.82
C HIS A 561 -16.44 -11.07 15.63
N PHE A 562 -15.23 -11.57 15.89
CA PHE A 562 -13.98 -10.84 15.63
C PHE A 562 -13.34 -11.23 14.31
N PHE A 563 -13.36 -12.51 13.98
CA PHE A 563 -12.61 -13.08 12.86
C PHE A 563 -13.30 -12.86 11.51
N PHE A 564 -14.55 -13.30 11.35
CA PHE A 564 -15.23 -13.26 10.04
C PHE A 564 -15.42 -11.84 9.49
N PRO A 565 -15.81 -10.83 10.31
CA PRO A 565 -15.95 -9.48 9.79
C PRO A 565 -14.63 -8.81 9.36
N LEU A 566 -13.47 -9.33 9.80
CA LEU A 566 -12.15 -8.85 9.36
C LEU A 566 -11.70 -9.45 8.02
N ILE A 567 -12.20 -10.64 7.70
CA ILE A 567 -11.94 -11.32 6.41
C ILE A 567 -12.94 -10.88 5.35
N GLN A 568 -14.10 -10.33 5.71
CA GLN A 568 -15.08 -9.82 4.75
C GLN A 568 -14.67 -8.44 4.21
N HIS A 569 -14.98 -8.19 2.94
CA HIS A 569 -14.82 -6.88 2.27
C HIS A 569 -13.38 -6.33 2.23
N PHE A 570 -12.37 -7.20 2.29
CA PHE A 570 -10.97 -6.79 2.11
C PHE A 570 -10.66 -6.35 0.68
N ASP A 571 -11.48 -6.79 -0.27
CA ASP A 571 -11.44 -6.61 -1.72
C ASP A 571 -12.19 -5.36 -2.20
N ARG A 572 -13.00 -4.71 -1.35
CA ARG A 572 -13.78 -3.54 -1.73
C ARG A 572 -12.96 -2.25 -1.58
N PRO A 573 -12.65 -1.53 -2.68
CA PRO A 573 -12.01 -0.22 -2.58
C PRO A 573 -13.00 0.76 -1.95
N LEU A 574 -12.63 1.34 -0.82
CA LEU A 574 -13.36 2.50 -0.28
C LEU A 574 -12.74 3.73 -0.92
N THR A 575 -13.54 4.79 -1.13
CA THR A 575 -13.14 6.04 -1.81
C THR A 575 -11.84 6.71 -1.31
N THR A 576 -11.25 6.27 -0.20
CA THR A 576 -9.99 6.77 0.36
C THR A 576 -9.01 5.68 0.79
N PHE A 577 -9.25 4.40 0.50
CA PHE A 577 -8.45 3.31 1.06
C PHE A 577 -8.42 2.07 0.14
N ASP A 578 -7.22 1.63 -0.23
CA ASP A 578 -7.00 0.50 -1.14
C ASP A 578 -6.03 -0.51 -0.50
N LEU A 579 -6.61 -1.53 0.14
CA LEU A 579 -5.86 -2.58 0.84
C LEU A 579 -5.03 -3.46 -0.09
N LEU A 580 -5.48 -3.62 -1.35
CA LEU A 580 -4.82 -4.49 -2.33
C LEU A 580 -3.77 -3.73 -3.15
N GLY A 581 -3.86 -2.40 -3.20
CA GLY A 581 -2.88 -1.52 -3.82
C GLY A 581 -1.95 -0.83 -2.82
N GLU A 582 -2.13 0.47 -2.61
CA GLU A 582 -1.15 1.33 -1.94
C GLU A 582 -1.06 1.10 -0.41
N ASP A 583 -2.10 0.56 0.24
CA ASP A 583 -2.15 0.35 1.69
C ASP A 583 -1.67 -1.06 2.13
N HIS A 584 -0.77 -1.69 1.37
CA HIS A 584 -0.29 -3.06 1.62
C HIS A 584 0.35 -3.29 3.00
N PHE A 585 0.96 -2.27 3.61
CA PHE A 585 1.46 -2.38 4.99
C PHE A 585 0.34 -2.60 6.01
N VAL A 586 -0.81 -1.97 5.77
CA VAL A 586 -2.02 -2.15 6.58
C VAL A 586 -2.60 -3.52 6.31
N LEU A 587 -2.60 -3.99 5.06
CA LEU A 587 -2.96 -5.37 4.75
C LEU A 587 -2.07 -6.36 5.51
N GLY A 588 -0.74 -6.24 5.44
CA GLY A 588 0.19 -7.15 6.13
C GLY A 588 -0.09 -7.24 7.63
N ARG A 589 -0.32 -6.10 8.30
CA ARG A 589 -0.71 -6.11 9.73
C ARG A 589 -2.06 -6.80 9.98
N LEU A 590 -3.02 -6.67 9.05
CA LEU A 590 -4.31 -7.37 9.17
C LEU A 590 -4.07 -8.88 9.10
N VAL A 591 -3.31 -9.35 8.12
CA VAL A 591 -2.97 -10.76 7.94
C VAL A 591 -2.27 -11.33 9.18
N HIS A 592 -1.27 -10.64 9.72
CA HIS A 592 -0.61 -11.04 10.97
C HIS A 592 -1.59 -11.09 12.16
N THR A 593 -2.56 -10.19 12.22
CA THR A 593 -3.60 -10.21 13.27
C THR A 593 -4.52 -11.43 13.12
N LEU A 594 -4.89 -11.79 11.89
CA LEU A 594 -5.68 -12.99 11.61
C LEU A 594 -4.92 -14.27 12.01
N ALA A 595 -3.61 -14.33 11.75
CA ALA A 595 -2.76 -15.43 12.21
C ALA A 595 -2.78 -15.58 13.75
N ILE A 596 -2.72 -14.46 14.48
CA ILE A 596 -2.78 -14.47 15.95
C ILE A 596 -4.16 -14.92 16.43
N LEU A 597 -5.24 -14.39 15.84
CA LEU A 597 -6.61 -14.79 16.21
C LEU A 597 -6.85 -16.28 15.95
N MET A 598 -6.33 -16.82 14.85
CA MET A 598 -6.40 -18.25 14.54
C MET A 598 -5.63 -19.08 15.58
N TYR A 599 -4.44 -18.64 15.96
CA TYR A 599 -3.64 -19.31 16.99
C TYR A 599 -4.29 -19.29 18.38
N LEU A 600 -5.01 -18.22 18.72
CA LEU A 600 -5.73 -18.13 19.99
C LEU A 600 -7.05 -18.94 19.98
N ALA A 601 -7.47 -19.42 18.80
CA ALA A 601 -8.73 -20.15 18.61
C ALA A 601 -8.60 -21.69 18.69
N VAL A 602 -7.44 -22.24 19.07
CA VAL A 602 -7.12 -23.70 19.07
C VAL A 602 -8.22 -24.59 19.65
N ASN A 603 -8.88 -24.15 20.74
CA ASN A 603 -9.89 -24.94 21.46
C ASN A 603 -11.32 -24.42 21.25
N THR A 604 -11.59 -23.78 20.12
CA THR A 604 -12.91 -23.21 19.81
C THR A 604 -13.69 -24.06 18.82
N VAL A 605 -15.03 -24.02 18.91
CA VAL A 605 -15.90 -24.80 18.01
C VAL A 605 -15.84 -24.25 16.57
N ALA A 606 -15.53 -22.97 16.41
CA ALA A 606 -15.41 -22.30 15.12
C ALA A 606 -14.07 -22.54 14.41
N VAL A 607 -13.08 -23.20 15.05
CA VAL A 607 -11.70 -23.29 14.55
C VAL A 607 -11.60 -23.89 13.16
N THR A 608 -12.40 -24.92 12.83
CA THR A 608 -12.38 -25.55 11.49
C THR A 608 -12.94 -24.61 10.42
N ALA A 609 -14.05 -23.91 10.69
CA ALA A 609 -14.61 -22.94 9.77
C ALA A 609 -13.70 -21.71 9.58
N MET A 610 -13.04 -21.28 10.65
CA MET A 610 -12.03 -20.21 10.60
C MET A 610 -10.82 -20.63 9.76
N GLY A 611 -10.34 -21.87 9.93
CA GLY A 611 -9.24 -22.43 9.13
C GLY A 611 -9.54 -22.41 7.63
N LYS A 612 -10.74 -22.87 7.23
CA LYS A 612 -11.19 -22.83 5.83
C LYS A 612 -11.21 -21.42 5.25
N ALA A 613 -11.89 -20.48 5.93
CA ALA A 613 -11.95 -19.10 5.49
C ALA A 613 -10.57 -18.42 5.45
N LEU A 614 -9.67 -18.78 6.38
CA LEU A 614 -8.29 -18.29 6.37
C LEU A 614 -7.51 -18.81 5.18
N LEU A 615 -7.70 -20.07 4.80
CA LEU A 615 -6.98 -20.68 3.69
C LEU A 615 -7.45 -20.09 2.34
N GLU A 616 -8.75 -19.88 2.17
CA GLU A 616 -9.30 -19.15 1.01
C GLU A 616 -8.73 -17.73 0.92
N PHE A 617 -8.67 -17.01 2.06
CA PHE A 617 -8.08 -15.68 2.14
C PHE A 617 -6.58 -15.69 1.81
N VAL A 618 -5.83 -16.68 2.31
CA VAL A 618 -4.40 -16.85 2.00
C VAL A 618 -4.21 -17.12 0.51
N TRP A 619 -5.06 -17.96 -0.07
CA TRP A 619 -4.99 -18.33 -1.48
C TRP A 619 -5.17 -17.13 -2.41
N ALA A 620 -6.08 -16.21 -2.06
CA ALA A 620 -6.34 -14.99 -2.81
C ALA A 620 -5.13 -14.02 -2.83
N LEU A 621 -4.28 -14.03 -1.79
CA LEU A 621 -3.19 -13.07 -1.61
C LEU A 621 -1.78 -13.67 -1.78
N ARG A 622 -1.67 -14.96 -2.13
CA ARG A 622 -0.42 -15.74 -2.08
C ARG A 622 0.75 -15.16 -2.89
N PHE A 623 0.48 -14.40 -3.96
CA PHE A 623 1.48 -13.79 -4.83
C PHE A 623 1.69 -12.29 -4.60
N HIS A 624 1.41 -11.80 -3.39
CA HIS A 624 1.57 -10.38 -3.07
C HIS A 624 3.04 -9.90 -3.20
N THR A 625 3.24 -8.70 -3.74
CA THR A 625 4.58 -8.14 -4.03
C THR A 625 5.39 -7.81 -2.78
N ASP A 626 4.71 -7.34 -1.74
CA ASP A 626 5.30 -6.97 -0.45
C ASP A 626 5.64 -8.19 0.41
N SER A 627 6.89 -8.27 0.88
CA SER A 627 7.38 -9.39 1.69
C SER A 627 6.73 -9.46 3.07
N TYR A 628 6.36 -8.33 3.68
CA TYR A 628 5.72 -8.32 4.99
C TYR A 628 4.31 -8.92 4.95
N VAL A 629 3.57 -8.69 3.86
CA VAL A 629 2.29 -9.37 3.60
C VAL A 629 2.51 -10.88 3.42
N ARG A 630 3.48 -11.30 2.57
CA ARG A 630 3.79 -12.72 2.36
C ARG A 630 4.18 -13.45 3.65
N GLN A 631 5.01 -12.83 4.50
CA GLN A 631 5.33 -13.35 5.83
C GLN A 631 4.09 -13.54 6.71
N GLY A 632 3.11 -12.63 6.63
CA GLY A 632 1.84 -12.75 7.34
C GLY A 632 1.00 -13.93 6.85
N LEU A 633 0.95 -14.16 5.54
CA LEU A 633 0.22 -15.27 4.93
C LEU A 633 0.82 -16.62 5.34
N LEU A 634 2.16 -16.72 5.33
CA LEU A 634 2.86 -17.92 5.81
C LEU A 634 2.64 -18.15 7.31
N SER A 635 2.55 -17.08 8.10
CA SER A 635 2.21 -17.16 9.53
C SER A 635 0.77 -17.61 9.76
N CYS A 636 -0.17 -17.25 8.87
CA CYS A 636 -1.55 -17.75 8.91
C CYS A 636 -1.60 -19.27 8.73
N ILE A 637 -0.81 -19.81 7.79
CA ILE A 637 -0.70 -21.26 7.59
C ILE A 637 -0.11 -21.93 8.84
N SER A 638 0.96 -21.38 9.42
CA SER A 638 1.53 -21.92 10.66
C SER A 638 0.49 -21.97 11.77
N SER A 639 -0.23 -20.87 11.99
CA SER A 639 -1.28 -20.79 12.99
C SER A 639 -2.41 -21.77 12.73
N MET A 640 -2.84 -21.95 11.48
CA MET A 640 -3.88 -22.93 11.12
C MET A 640 -3.43 -24.36 11.42
N LEU A 641 -2.23 -24.75 10.98
CA LEU A 641 -1.66 -26.09 11.18
C LEU A 641 -1.46 -26.44 12.66
N LEU A 642 -1.24 -25.44 13.51
CA LEU A 642 -1.08 -25.62 14.96
C LEU A 642 -2.41 -25.61 15.73
N SER A 643 -3.47 -25.05 15.16
CA SER A 643 -4.71 -24.75 15.89
C SER A 643 -5.89 -25.63 15.49
N VAL A 644 -5.97 -26.05 14.23
CA VAL A 644 -7.04 -26.94 13.77
C VAL A 644 -6.64 -28.40 14.10
N PRO A 645 -7.53 -29.21 14.69
CA PRO A 645 -7.27 -30.63 14.91
C PRO A 645 -6.92 -31.36 13.61
N THR A 646 -5.91 -32.25 13.69
CA THR A 646 -5.35 -32.96 12.52
C THR A 646 -6.41 -33.76 11.76
N GLU A 647 -7.36 -34.34 12.48
CA GLU A 647 -8.45 -35.14 11.94
C GLU A 647 -9.37 -34.28 11.05
N ARG A 648 -9.66 -33.05 11.50
CA ARG A 648 -10.49 -32.09 10.74
C ARG A 648 -9.75 -31.50 9.56
N LEU A 649 -8.45 -31.24 9.70
CA LEU A 649 -7.61 -30.78 8.58
C LEU A 649 -7.62 -31.79 7.42
N LEU A 650 -7.51 -33.08 7.71
CA LEU A 650 -7.47 -34.12 6.68
C LEU A 650 -8.85 -34.54 6.17
N GLN A 651 -9.89 -34.44 6.98
CA GLN A 651 -11.24 -34.76 6.51
C GLN A 651 -11.80 -33.63 5.63
N ASP A 652 -11.59 -32.38 6.03
CA ASP A 652 -12.35 -31.25 5.51
C ASP A 652 -11.54 -30.31 4.59
N MET A 653 -10.20 -30.45 4.50
CA MET A 653 -9.29 -29.51 3.80
C MET A 653 -8.11 -30.20 3.08
N THR A 654 -8.24 -31.46 2.67
CA THR A 654 -7.09 -32.22 2.12
C THR A 654 -6.59 -31.70 0.78
N GLU A 655 -7.48 -31.32 -0.13
CA GLU A 655 -7.11 -30.83 -1.47
C GLU A 655 -6.33 -29.51 -1.36
N GLU A 656 -6.87 -28.58 -0.57
CA GLU A 656 -6.29 -27.26 -0.34
C GLU A 656 -4.95 -27.36 0.41
N LEU A 657 -4.79 -28.36 1.28
CA LEU A 657 -3.50 -28.64 1.93
C LEU A 657 -2.46 -29.19 0.95
N LEU A 658 -2.83 -30.03 -0.01
CA LEU A 658 -1.90 -30.52 -1.04
C LEU A 658 -1.44 -29.38 -1.96
N GLU A 659 -2.36 -28.51 -2.36
CA GLU A 659 -2.06 -27.30 -3.12
C GLU A 659 -1.15 -26.35 -2.33
N THR A 660 -1.45 -26.15 -1.04
CA THR A 660 -0.61 -25.36 -0.13
C THR A 660 0.78 -25.98 0.01
N GLN A 661 0.89 -27.31 0.08
CA GLN A 661 2.18 -28.00 0.15
C GLN A 661 3.03 -27.74 -1.10
N SER A 662 2.43 -27.78 -2.29
CA SER A 662 3.12 -27.46 -3.55
C SER A 662 3.59 -26.01 -3.56
N TRP A 663 2.69 -25.08 -3.20
CA TRP A 663 3.02 -23.65 -3.15
C TRP A 663 4.15 -23.33 -2.15
N LEU A 664 4.14 -23.94 -0.96
CA LEU A 664 5.21 -23.76 0.02
C LEU A 664 6.56 -24.25 -0.53
N GLY A 665 6.58 -25.32 -1.33
CA GLY A 665 7.79 -25.79 -2.03
C GLY A 665 8.34 -24.73 -2.97
N ASP A 666 7.48 -24.13 -3.80
CA ASP A 666 7.86 -23.04 -4.70
C ASP A 666 8.39 -21.81 -3.92
N VAL A 667 7.76 -21.44 -2.80
CA VAL A 667 8.20 -20.31 -1.96
C VAL A 667 9.59 -20.55 -1.38
N VAL A 668 9.90 -21.78 -0.94
CA VAL A 668 11.24 -22.12 -0.42
C VAL A 668 12.33 -21.94 -1.49
N GLU A 669 12.04 -22.27 -2.74
CA GLU A 669 13.03 -22.20 -3.83
C GLU A 669 13.12 -20.80 -4.47
N LYS A 670 12.00 -20.12 -4.66
CA LYS A 670 11.88 -18.97 -5.58
C LYS A 670 11.62 -17.62 -4.89
N ASP A 671 11.21 -17.57 -3.61
CA ASP A 671 10.89 -16.29 -2.96
C ASP A 671 12.17 -15.45 -2.73
N PRO A 672 12.17 -14.14 -3.08
CA PRO A 672 13.33 -13.27 -2.86
C PRO A 672 13.65 -13.05 -1.37
N ASP A 673 12.66 -13.12 -0.47
CA ASP A 673 12.81 -12.84 0.95
C ASP A 673 13.23 -14.07 1.76
N GLY A 674 14.31 -13.92 2.55
CA GLY A 674 14.88 -15.03 3.32
C GLY A 674 14.00 -15.52 4.48
N ASP A 675 13.20 -14.63 5.07
CA ASP A 675 12.31 -14.98 6.16
C ASP A 675 11.05 -15.70 5.64
N CYS A 676 10.54 -15.32 4.47
CA CYS A 676 9.52 -16.08 3.75
C CYS A 676 9.97 -17.52 3.45
N ARG A 677 11.18 -17.70 2.91
CA ARG A 677 11.74 -19.05 2.66
C ARG A 677 11.81 -19.89 3.94
N ARG A 678 12.21 -19.27 5.06
CA ARG A 678 12.31 -19.95 6.36
C ARG A 678 10.94 -20.36 6.91
N LEU A 679 9.95 -19.46 6.87
CA LEU A 679 8.59 -19.75 7.33
C LEU A 679 7.93 -20.82 6.46
N ALA A 680 8.18 -20.81 5.15
CA ALA A 680 7.66 -21.84 4.25
C ALA A 680 8.24 -23.22 4.55
N LEU A 681 9.56 -23.31 4.77
CA LEU A 681 10.22 -24.55 5.20
C LEU A 681 9.65 -25.06 6.54
N GLN A 682 9.41 -24.16 7.49
CA GLN A 682 8.81 -24.51 8.76
C GLN A 682 7.41 -25.11 8.61
N ASN A 683 6.57 -24.51 7.75
CA ASN A 683 5.24 -25.04 7.46
C ASN A 683 5.29 -26.43 6.82
N LEU A 684 6.22 -26.66 5.89
CA LEU A 684 6.43 -27.99 5.30
C LEU A 684 6.80 -29.04 6.37
N LEU A 685 7.69 -28.69 7.31
CA LEU A 685 8.05 -29.57 8.43
C LEU A 685 6.87 -29.84 9.37
N LEU A 686 6.03 -28.84 9.64
CA LEU A 686 4.80 -29.02 10.42
C LEU A 686 3.85 -30.00 9.73
N MET A 687 3.64 -29.86 8.41
CA MET A 687 2.80 -30.77 7.63
C MET A 687 3.35 -32.20 7.62
N GLU A 688 4.68 -32.38 7.52
CA GLU A 688 5.31 -33.70 7.59
C GLU A 688 5.16 -34.34 8.97
N ASN A 689 5.28 -33.55 10.05
CA ASN A 689 5.07 -34.01 11.41
C ASN A 689 3.62 -34.42 11.67
N LEU A 690 2.65 -33.70 11.10
CA LEU A 690 1.24 -34.10 11.15
C LEU A 690 1.04 -35.46 10.48
N LYS A 691 1.59 -35.66 9.28
CA LYS A 691 1.56 -36.96 8.57
C LYS A 691 2.18 -38.10 9.38
N LYS A 692 3.27 -37.84 10.13
CA LYS A 692 3.90 -38.83 11.02
C LYS A 692 3.03 -39.19 12.22
N LYS A 693 2.39 -38.20 12.86
CA LYS A 693 1.50 -38.43 14.02
C LYS A 693 0.32 -39.35 13.71
N LEU A 694 -0.23 -39.29 12.49
CA LEU A 694 -1.31 -40.20 12.06
C LEU A 694 -0.84 -41.64 11.85
N LYS A 695 0.41 -41.85 11.41
CA LYS A 695 0.98 -43.19 11.24
C LYS A 695 1.31 -43.87 12.58
N THR A 696 1.36 -43.11 13.67
CA THR A 696 1.69 -43.60 15.02
C THR A 696 0.49 -43.82 15.93
N VAL A 697 -0.75 -43.54 15.48
CA VAL A 697 -1.96 -43.89 16.24
C VAL A 697 -2.24 -45.37 15.97
N PRO A 698 -2.17 -46.27 16.98
CA PRO A 698 -2.59 -47.66 16.80
C PRO A 698 -4.09 -47.68 16.52
N SER A 699 -4.47 -48.48 15.52
CA SER A 699 -5.85 -48.83 15.16
C SER A 699 -6.70 -49.27 16.34
#